data_AF-A0A0C3PYQ4-F1
#
_entry.id   AF-A0A0C3PYQ4-F1
#
_cell.length_a   1.000
_cell.length_b   1.000
_cell.length_c   1.000
_cell.angle_alpha   90.00
_cell.angle_beta   90.00
_cell.angle_gamma   90.00
#
_symmetry.space_group_name_H-M   'P 1'
#
loop_
_entity.id
_entity.type
_entity.pdbx_description
1 polymer ?
#
loop_
_entity_poly.entity_id
_entity_poly.type
_entity_poly.pdbx_seq_one_letter_code
_entity_poly.pdbx_strand_id
1 'polypeptide(L)'
;MQENKDYVAKPSQISASDREDSPSVLLHSSKLRNKLEKLAHWRIDPSSIEFTANAREFRGGFATVSQGLLASPSRAGRGAKMSGHVRDEHPSPDAGDPKADSEAQEPRDDDQGKGQGADGCGGEGDDNHPKGEEIGDPLASSEQTVDEDSVLGHHNPQSDIHLPDGDRQGNDKGPGSRIANGDNDPTQEEGRNKSDNSKEERNSDHQTSKPKIVAVKKLKIESGTDIERVLGLALRESEFLVELSHPNIVKLEGFVEDLSAQKVWLIFPWEEHGNLRDFLASGEWEVPERISLINDVTLGLEYLHSRDPPVYHGDLKSLNILVSSECYALITDFGSARRLDGDVGKHPKEEDDKPLPATDSTTGAQDITLEALFSATASTLTLTGSSYTLRWAAPELLQDDRPCLRSDIWALGWIAYEVMTNTIPFHDIKKDAIVINRVIQGQLPSVTQDARMSLIRALCSLMVQCWSMNPDKRPTAEECRKSISWMPMIVPAHTQGMNEEVSSTRGAQLLNRLGEMYKQQGDYLNAFDCFTKASNIYTTNNDSNGKAYNLHSLADLHLFRGEHVEAASFYTEALQIYTETGDRTERASSIRGLAEVRRLQGEYNEASRLYSECLQIYTDIGTRRHRAVTLSGLASVHLHHDEYSQAETLYSEALEIFTEVGDRQGQGTALWNLAEVYRLQKEYSQATKRYSEALETYIDIGDKQGRGTVLWGFAQVHRNRGEYNEAIKLFSEATEIFTDVGDKYWRAEALMCLALSHLAQAHYSEAISFYTEASEVLEDIGEPQRAADVLKNAADIRKTAEEVAAGSVETAKVEEDPLLNLN
;
A
#
# COMPACT_ATOMS: atom_id res chain seq x y z
N MET A 1 -6.04 2.23 79.97
CA MET A 1 -6.24 1.14 80.93
C MET A 1 -7.57 0.48 80.62
N GLN A 2 -7.53 -0.85 80.42
CA GLN A 2 -8.59 -1.86 80.49
C GLN A 2 -9.93 -1.60 79.79
N GLU A 3 -10.21 -2.34 78.71
CA GLU A 3 -10.87 -3.66 78.72
C GLU A 3 -12.36 -3.56 79.08
N ASN A 4 -13.21 -3.84 78.10
CA ASN A 4 -14.62 -4.12 78.33
C ASN A 4 -14.96 -5.45 77.65
N LYS A 5 -15.40 -6.40 78.46
CA LYS A 5 -15.92 -7.71 78.06
C LYS A 5 -17.44 -7.69 78.05
N ASP A 6 -17.97 -8.49 77.13
CA ASP A 6 -19.28 -9.15 77.10
C ASP A 6 -20.54 -8.29 76.96
N TYR A 7 -21.28 -8.52 75.87
CA TYR A 7 -22.72 -8.85 75.94
C TYR A 7 -23.20 -9.49 74.63
N VAL A 8 -23.77 -10.71 74.75
CA VAL A 8 -24.42 -11.47 73.68
C VAL A 8 -25.94 -11.21 73.67
N ALA A 9 -26.41 -10.72 72.51
CA ALA A 9 -27.69 -10.85 71.79
C ALA A 9 -29.04 -11.11 72.50
N LYS A 10 -30.09 -10.33 72.11
CA LYS A 10 -31.25 -10.77 71.27
C LYS A 10 -32.24 -9.62 70.94
N PRO A 11 -33.20 -9.76 69.99
CA PRO A 11 -33.20 -9.06 68.71
C PRO A 11 -34.37 -8.08 68.50
N SER A 12 -34.15 -7.02 67.72
CA SER A 12 -35.24 -6.17 67.18
C SER A 12 -35.50 -6.54 65.71
N GLN A 13 -36.73 -6.98 65.46
CA GLN A 13 -37.30 -7.25 64.15
C GLN A 13 -37.12 -6.02 63.23
N ILE A 14 -36.46 -6.22 62.09
CA ILE A 14 -36.55 -5.29 60.96
C ILE A 14 -37.36 -6.02 59.89
N SER A 15 -38.48 -5.40 59.55
CA SER A 15 -39.40 -5.77 58.48
C SER A 15 -38.69 -5.78 57.14
N ALA A 16 -38.91 -6.86 56.40
CA ALA A 16 -38.54 -7.00 55.01
C ALA A 16 -39.43 -6.12 54.13
N SER A 17 -38.90 -4.99 53.68
CA SER A 17 -39.27 -4.33 52.44
C SER A 17 -38.32 -3.16 52.28
N ASP A 18 -37.38 -3.29 51.34
CA ASP A 18 -36.59 -2.25 50.67
C ASP A 18 -35.23 -2.86 50.28
N ARG A 19 -35.29 -3.82 49.35
CA ARG A 19 -34.16 -4.11 48.46
C ARG A 19 -34.34 -3.25 47.23
N GLU A 20 -33.95 -1.99 47.33
CA GLU A 20 -33.46 -1.26 46.16
C GLU A 20 -32.01 -1.71 45.95
N ASP A 21 -31.82 -2.80 45.20
CA ASP A 21 -30.52 -3.18 44.65
C ASP A 21 -30.15 -2.18 43.55
N SER A 22 -29.72 -0.97 43.94
CA SER A 22 -29.08 -0.01 43.05
C SER A 22 -27.59 -0.36 42.93
N PRO A 23 -27.02 -0.46 41.71
CA PRO A 23 -25.60 -0.76 41.46
C PRO A 23 -24.62 0.27 42.09
N SER A 24 -25.16 1.37 42.61
CA SER A 24 -24.44 2.48 43.25
C SER A 24 -23.66 2.13 44.54
N VAL A 25 -23.95 1.02 45.22
CA VAL A 25 -23.34 0.73 46.54
C VAL A 25 -21.97 0.04 46.44
N LEU A 26 -21.67 -0.62 45.32
CA LEU A 26 -20.42 -1.39 45.13
C LEU A 26 -19.27 -0.60 44.49
N LEU A 27 -19.55 0.54 43.84
CA LEU A 27 -18.53 1.43 43.27
C LEU A 27 -18.24 2.58 44.22
N HIS A 28 -16.99 2.78 44.64
CA HIS A 28 -16.62 3.93 45.46
C HIS A 28 -16.22 5.14 44.59
N SER A 29 -15.67 4.91 43.40
CA SER A 29 -15.21 5.97 42.49
C SER A 29 -16.35 6.68 41.73
N SER A 30 -16.56 7.97 42.02
CA SER A 30 -17.48 8.84 41.26
C SER A 30 -17.08 8.98 39.79
N LYS A 31 -15.78 8.91 39.49
CA LYS A 31 -15.25 8.97 38.12
C LYS A 31 -15.69 7.77 37.29
N LEU A 32 -15.65 6.57 37.85
CA LEU A 32 -16.09 5.36 37.14
C LEU A 32 -17.61 5.35 36.92
N ARG A 33 -18.39 5.82 37.89
CA ARG A 33 -19.86 5.96 37.74
C ARG A 33 -20.25 6.86 36.57
N ASN A 34 -19.62 8.04 36.46
CA ASN A 34 -19.89 8.96 35.35
C ASN A 34 -19.53 8.35 33.98
N LYS A 35 -18.48 7.53 33.90
CA LYS A 35 -18.10 6.83 32.66
C LYS A 35 -19.12 5.76 32.28
N LEU A 36 -19.61 5.00 33.26
CA LEU A 36 -20.66 4.00 33.06
C LEU A 36 -21.97 4.61 32.55
N GLU A 37 -22.36 5.77 33.09
CA GLU A 37 -23.55 6.49 32.64
C GLU A 37 -23.43 6.93 31.17
N LYS A 38 -22.26 7.42 30.74
CA LYS A 38 -22.01 7.77 29.33
C LYS A 38 -22.18 6.57 28.40
N LEU A 39 -21.81 5.38 28.87
CA LEU A 39 -21.91 4.15 28.09
C LEU A 39 -23.28 3.47 28.22
N ALA A 40 -24.21 3.95 29.05
CA ALA A 40 -25.43 3.23 29.42
C ALA A 40 -26.26 2.71 28.22
N HIS A 41 -26.26 3.41 27.08
CA HIS A 41 -26.95 2.98 25.85
C HIS A 41 -26.36 1.73 25.18
N TRP A 42 -25.12 1.38 25.51
CA TRP A 42 -24.39 0.21 25.01
C TRP A 42 -24.46 -0.98 25.99
N ARG A 43 -25.20 -0.86 27.09
CA ARG A 43 -25.38 -1.95 28.05
C ARG A 43 -26.21 -3.07 27.46
N ILE A 44 -25.70 -4.28 27.55
CA ILE A 44 -26.40 -5.51 27.18
C ILE A 44 -26.73 -6.29 28.45
N ASP A 45 -27.96 -6.79 28.55
CA ASP A 45 -28.34 -7.69 29.64
C ASP A 45 -27.60 -9.04 29.45
N PRO A 46 -26.88 -9.55 30.47
CA PRO A 46 -26.16 -10.82 30.35
C PRO A 46 -27.03 -11.99 29.89
N SER A 47 -28.33 -11.99 30.21
CA SER A 47 -29.28 -13.03 29.79
C SER A 47 -29.62 -13.00 28.30
N SER A 48 -29.31 -11.90 27.60
CA SER A 48 -29.48 -11.78 26.15
C SER A 48 -28.37 -12.48 25.35
N ILE A 49 -27.37 -13.04 26.02
CA ILE A 49 -26.24 -13.76 25.41
C ILE A 49 -26.31 -15.23 25.80
N GLU A 50 -26.47 -16.09 24.79
CA GLU A 50 -26.45 -17.54 24.95
C GLU A 50 -25.07 -18.11 24.55
N PHE A 51 -24.52 -18.97 25.40
CA PHE A 51 -23.27 -19.71 25.11
C PHE A 51 -23.63 -21.16 24.82
N THR A 52 -23.35 -21.63 23.60
CA THR A 52 -23.58 -23.03 23.23
C THR A 52 -22.54 -23.94 23.90
N ALA A 53 -22.88 -25.22 24.11
CA ALA A 53 -21.99 -26.18 24.77
C ALA A 53 -20.65 -26.41 24.04
N ASN A 54 -20.61 -26.12 22.73
CA ASN A 54 -19.42 -26.24 21.88
C ASN A 54 -18.84 -24.88 21.45
N ALA A 55 -19.18 -23.79 22.15
CA ALA A 55 -18.68 -22.46 21.82
C ALA A 55 -17.15 -22.41 21.84
N ARG A 56 -16.54 -21.89 20.77
CA ARG A 56 -15.09 -21.67 20.72
C ARG A 56 -14.69 -20.70 21.84
N GLU A 57 -13.64 -21.04 22.59
CA GLU A 57 -13.13 -20.25 23.71
C GLU A 57 -11.61 -20.10 23.63
N PHE A 58 -11.14 -18.87 23.77
CA PHE A 58 -9.72 -18.51 23.83
C PHE A 58 -9.40 -17.94 25.21
N ARG A 59 -8.48 -18.60 25.93
CA ARG A 59 -8.09 -18.21 27.29
C ARG A 59 -6.78 -17.41 27.26
N GLY A 60 -6.84 -16.15 27.66
CA GLY A 60 -5.67 -15.31 27.90
C GLY A 60 -5.37 -15.16 29.39
N GLY A 61 -4.29 -14.45 29.73
CA GLY A 61 -3.91 -14.21 31.14
C GLY A 61 -4.95 -13.41 31.92
N PHE A 62 -5.47 -12.31 31.38
CA PHE A 62 -6.39 -11.39 32.08
C PHE A 62 -7.84 -11.40 31.56
N ALA A 63 -8.12 -12.11 30.47
CA ALA A 63 -9.45 -12.23 29.91
C ALA A 63 -9.64 -13.57 29.18
N THR A 64 -10.89 -13.97 29.01
CA THR A 64 -11.28 -15.11 28.20
C THR A 64 -12.25 -14.64 27.13
N VAL A 65 -12.00 -14.95 25.85
CA VAL A 65 -12.91 -14.63 24.75
C VAL A 65 -13.71 -15.88 24.41
N SER A 66 -15.04 -15.79 24.46
CA SER A 66 -15.93 -16.89 24.09
C SER A 66 -16.86 -16.47 22.95
N GLN A 67 -17.15 -17.38 22.04
CA GLN A 67 -18.23 -17.20 21.06
C GLN A 67 -19.59 -17.25 21.78
N GLY A 68 -20.51 -16.34 21.44
CA GLY A 68 -21.87 -16.31 21.97
C GLY A 68 -22.89 -15.93 20.91
N LEU A 69 -24.17 -16.15 21.21
CA LEU A 69 -25.31 -15.74 20.40
C LEU A 69 -26.03 -14.60 21.11
N LEU A 70 -26.01 -13.40 20.52
CA LEU A 70 -26.70 -12.23 21.02
C LEU A 70 -28.11 -12.18 20.43
N ALA A 71 -29.12 -12.19 21.30
CA ALA A 71 -30.51 -11.99 20.90
C ALA A 71 -30.71 -10.58 20.33
N SER A 72 -31.49 -10.47 19.26
CA SER A 72 -31.79 -9.15 18.67
C SER A 72 -32.62 -8.30 19.64
N PRO A 73 -32.41 -6.98 19.71
CA PRO A 73 -33.19 -6.12 20.58
C PRO A 73 -34.67 -6.18 20.16
N SER A 74 -35.51 -6.79 20.98
CA SER A 74 -36.96 -6.72 20.78
C SER A 74 -37.38 -5.25 20.90
N ARG A 75 -38.07 -4.72 19.89
CA ARG A 75 -38.65 -3.38 19.92
C ARG A 75 -39.87 -3.37 20.84
N ALA A 76 -39.68 -3.63 22.13
CA ALA A 76 -40.73 -3.65 23.14
C ALA A 76 -40.34 -2.75 24.31
N GLY A 77 -40.67 -1.46 24.18
CA GLY A 77 -40.36 -0.46 25.20
C GLY A 77 -40.83 0.95 24.85
N ARG A 78 -42.00 1.12 24.24
CA ARG A 78 -42.75 2.39 24.27
C ARG A 78 -44.19 2.08 24.63
N GLY A 79 -44.58 2.47 25.83
CA GLY A 79 -45.86 2.12 26.42
C GLY A 79 -47.06 2.75 25.72
N ALA A 80 -48.20 2.08 25.81
CA ALA A 80 -49.52 2.71 25.82
C ALA A 80 -50.53 1.80 26.54
N LYS A 81 -51.32 2.46 27.38
CA LYS A 81 -52.35 1.93 28.27
C LYS A 81 -53.59 1.42 27.52
N MET A 82 -54.26 0.45 28.14
CA MET A 82 -55.71 0.14 28.14
C MET A 82 -56.61 0.67 26.99
N SER A 83 -57.38 -0.24 26.37
CA SER A 83 -58.84 -0.37 26.60
C SER A 83 -59.38 -1.54 25.77
N GLY A 84 -60.29 -2.34 26.34
CA GLY A 84 -60.83 -3.54 25.71
C GLY A 84 -62.09 -3.32 24.87
N HIS A 85 -62.45 -4.33 24.08
CA HIS A 85 -63.83 -4.75 23.89
C HIS A 85 -63.91 -6.17 23.34
N VAL A 86 -64.81 -6.94 23.93
CA VAL A 86 -65.28 -8.28 23.55
C VAL A 86 -66.24 -8.15 22.37
N ARG A 87 -66.23 -9.11 21.44
CA ARG A 87 -67.45 -9.66 20.82
C ARG A 87 -67.18 -10.98 20.09
N ASP A 88 -68.01 -11.95 20.44
CA ASP A 88 -68.23 -13.26 19.82
C ASP A 88 -68.72 -13.15 18.37
N GLU A 89 -68.44 -14.18 17.55
CA GLU A 89 -69.44 -14.94 16.76
C GLU A 89 -68.80 -16.16 16.05
N HIS A 90 -69.43 -17.32 16.23
CA HIS A 90 -69.24 -18.64 15.56
C HIS A 90 -70.22 -18.78 14.36
N PRO A 91 -70.32 -19.90 13.58
CA PRO A 91 -69.32 -20.80 12.96
C PRO A 91 -69.67 -21.31 11.51
N SER A 92 -68.71 -21.99 10.84
CA SER A 92 -68.83 -23.17 9.91
C SER A 92 -69.42 -23.03 8.47
N PRO A 93 -69.28 -24.02 7.54
CA PRO A 93 -68.34 -25.18 7.40
C PRO A 93 -67.83 -25.49 5.93
N ASP A 94 -67.21 -26.68 5.78
CA ASP A 94 -66.95 -27.56 4.60
C ASP A 94 -65.51 -27.60 4.05
N ALA A 95 -64.75 -28.69 4.25
CA ALA A 95 -64.76 -30.03 3.61
C ALA A 95 -63.70 -30.10 2.48
N GLY A 96 -62.83 -31.09 2.35
CA GLY A 96 -62.68 -32.36 3.05
C GLY A 96 -61.34 -33.03 2.75
N ASP A 97 -61.10 -34.11 3.49
CA ASP A 97 -60.07 -35.12 3.29
C ASP A 97 -60.69 -36.32 2.54
N PRO A 98 -59.92 -37.17 1.83
CA PRO A 98 -59.40 -38.37 2.51
C PRO A 98 -58.06 -38.97 1.97
N LYS A 99 -57.27 -39.52 2.91
CA LYS A 99 -56.70 -40.90 3.02
C LYS A 99 -56.22 -41.64 1.75
N ALA A 100 -55.28 -42.60 1.75
CA ALA A 100 -54.29 -43.21 2.65
C ALA A 100 -53.65 -44.40 1.85
N ASP A 101 -52.52 -44.94 2.34
CA ASP A 101 -51.98 -46.31 2.12
C ASP A 101 -51.44 -46.65 0.70
N SER A 102 -50.41 -47.47 0.44
CA SER A 102 -49.68 -48.50 1.21
C SER A 102 -48.35 -48.88 0.51
N GLU A 103 -47.38 -49.28 1.32
CA GLU A 103 -46.34 -50.32 1.20
C GLU A 103 -46.03 -51.10 -0.11
N ALA A 104 -44.73 -51.39 -0.24
CA ALA A 104 -44.09 -52.69 -0.54
C ALA A 104 -43.46 -52.99 -1.94
N GLN A 105 -42.13 -53.21 -1.85
CA GLN A 105 -41.34 -54.34 -2.36
C GLN A 105 -40.88 -54.43 -3.83
N GLU A 106 -39.58 -54.74 -3.93
CA GLU A 106 -38.79 -55.19 -5.09
C GLU A 106 -39.40 -56.40 -5.82
N PRO A 107 -38.94 -56.69 -7.05
CA PRO A 107 -37.98 -57.80 -7.13
C PRO A 107 -36.85 -57.61 -8.17
N ARG A 108 -35.78 -58.39 -7.96
CA ARG A 108 -34.78 -58.82 -8.95
C ARG A 108 -35.31 -60.04 -9.71
N ASP A 109 -34.90 -60.20 -10.98
CA ASP A 109 -34.24 -61.41 -11.46
C ASP A 109 -33.80 -61.29 -12.94
N ASP A 110 -32.77 -62.06 -13.23
CA ASP A 110 -31.89 -62.14 -14.41
C ASP A 110 -32.55 -62.57 -15.73
N ASP A 111 -31.93 -62.22 -16.87
CA ASP A 111 -31.70 -63.20 -17.94
C ASP A 111 -30.47 -62.88 -18.82
N GLN A 112 -29.80 -63.95 -19.26
CA GLN A 112 -28.55 -64.01 -20.01
C GLN A 112 -28.78 -64.03 -21.53
N GLY A 113 -27.77 -63.63 -22.33
CA GLY A 113 -27.82 -63.81 -23.79
C GLY A 113 -26.53 -63.48 -24.57
N LYS A 114 -25.61 -64.45 -24.58
CA LYS A 114 -24.39 -64.70 -25.40
C LYS A 114 -24.22 -64.08 -26.81
N GLY A 115 -22.93 -63.91 -27.19
CA GLY A 115 -22.38 -64.18 -28.54
C GLY A 115 -21.37 -63.12 -29.04
N GLN A 116 -20.04 -63.28 -28.85
CA GLN A 116 -19.02 -64.03 -29.62
C GLN A 116 -18.23 -63.23 -30.69
N GLY A 117 -16.91 -63.15 -30.47
CA GLY A 117 -15.81 -63.26 -31.45
C GLY A 117 -15.36 -61.98 -32.19
N ALA A 118 -14.10 -61.79 -32.58
CA ALA A 118 -12.80 -62.44 -32.36
C ALA A 118 -11.72 -61.57 -33.07
N ASP A 119 -10.46 -61.68 -32.63
CA ASP A 119 -9.18 -61.49 -33.34
C ASP A 119 -8.85 -60.14 -34.01
N GLY A 120 -7.63 -59.60 -34.00
CA GLY A 120 -6.31 -60.10 -33.63
C GLY A 120 -5.25 -59.54 -34.60
N CYS A 121 -4.08 -59.18 -34.06
CA CYS A 121 -2.78 -58.89 -34.74
C CYS A 121 -2.72 -57.60 -35.60
N GLY A 122 -1.66 -56.78 -35.58
CA GLY A 122 -0.25 -56.97 -35.26
C GLY A 122 0.59 -56.37 -36.41
N GLY A 123 1.67 -55.63 -36.13
CA GLY A 123 2.58 -55.16 -37.18
C GLY A 123 3.49 -54.00 -36.77
N GLU A 124 4.72 -54.34 -36.39
CA GLU A 124 5.89 -53.47 -36.24
C GLU A 124 6.40 -52.93 -37.59
N GLY A 125 7.22 -51.86 -37.55
CA GLY A 125 8.04 -51.43 -38.69
C GLY A 125 8.75 -50.10 -38.49
N ASP A 126 10.01 -50.16 -38.04
CA ASP A 126 11.03 -49.10 -38.12
C ASP A 126 11.32 -48.68 -39.58
N ASP A 127 11.66 -47.40 -39.82
CA ASP A 127 12.86 -47.01 -40.59
C ASP A 127 13.08 -45.48 -40.72
N ASN A 128 14.20 -45.03 -40.14
CA ASN A 128 15.26 -44.18 -40.69
C ASN A 128 15.01 -43.03 -41.71
N HIS A 129 15.35 -41.82 -41.23
CA HIS A 129 16.30 -40.84 -41.80
C HIS A 129 15.87 -39.77 -42.86
N PRO A 130 16.62 -38.63 -42.92
CA PRO A 130 16.09 -37.29 -43.20
C PRO A 130 16.37 -36.76 -44.62
N LYS A 131 15.66 -35.69 -45.00
CA LYS A 131 15.97 -34.75 -46.08
C LYS A 131 15.50 -33.37 -45.59
N GLY A 132 16.25 -32.27 -45.62
CA GLY A 132 17.34 -31.88 -46.51
C GLY A 132 16.75 -31.12 -47.70
N GLU A 133 16.53 -29.81 -47.55
CA GLU A 133 16.32 -28.89 -48.68
C GLU A 133 16.87 -27.49 -48.34
N GLU A 134 17.82 -27.07 -49.16
CA GLU A 134 18.46 -25.75 -49.25
C GLU A 134 17.59 -24.75 -50.06
N ILE A 135 18.10 -23.52 -50.16
CA ILE A 135 17.79 -22.38 -51.06
C ILE A 135 17.06 -21.26 -50.30
N GLY A 136 17.57 -20.04 -50.16
CA GLY A 136 18.80 -19.41 -50.65
C GLY A 136 18.80 -17.91 -50.28
N ASP A 137 20.00 -17.34 -50.12
CA ASP A 137 20.24 -15.90 -49.98
C ASP A 137 19.72 -15.11 -51.20
N PRO A 138 19.55 -13.78 -51.06
CA PRO A 138 20.61 -12.93 -51.58
C PRO A 138 21.01 -11.76 -50.67
N LEU A 139 22.33 -11.58 -50.63
CA LEU A 139 23.10 -10.39 -50.25
C LEU A 139 22.65 -9.12 -51.00
N ALA A 140 22.63 -7.99 -50.30
CA ALA A 140 23.13 -6.71 -50.82
C ALA A 140 23.52 -5.77 -49.66
N SER A 141 24.83 -5.66 -49.51
CA SER A 141 25.64 -4.72 -48.73
C SER A 141 25.39 -3.25 -49.02
N SER A 142 25.47 -2.41 -47.98
CA SER A 142 26.12 -1.09 -48.09
C SER A 142 26.85 -0.76 -46.78
N GLU A 143 28.17 -0.77 -46.86
CA GLU A 143 29.10 -0.13 -45.94
C GLU A 143 28.75 1.36 -45.82
N GLN A 144 28.72 1.91 -44.59
CA GLN A 144 29.19 3.27 -44.36
C GLN A 144 29.64 3.41 -42.91
N THR A 145 30.87 3.92 -42.82
CA THR A 145 31.70 4.17 -41.65
C THR A 145 31.24 5.41 -40.87
N VAL A 146 31.33 5.29 -39.54
CA VAL A 146 31.63 6.29 -38.49
C VAL A 146 31.62 7.77 -38.91
N ASP A 147 30.75 8.56 -38.29
CA ASP A 147 31.13 9.86 -37.68
C ASP A 147 30.23 10.16 -36.46
N GLU A 148 30.91 10.50 -35.36
CA GLU A 148 30.39 10.93 -34.05
C GLU A 148 30.09 12.43 -34.04
N ASP A 149 29.34 12.85 -33.02
CA ASP A 149 28.97 14.24 -32.66
C ASP A 149 27.91 14.96 -33.53
N SER A 150 26.68 15.02 -33.01
CA SER A 150 26.02 16.27 -32.56
C SER A 150 24.48 16.17 -32.64
N VAL A 151 23.79 16.25 -31.50
CA VAL A 151 22.37 16.60 -31.47
C VAL A 151 22.24 18.03 -30.96
N LEU A 152 22.29 18.97 -31.92
CA LEU A 152 21.59 20.26 -32.04
C LEU A 152 22.50 21.35 -32.66
N GLY A 153 22.21 21.76 -33.91
CA GLY A 153 22.52 23.12 -34.39
C GLY A 153 22.88 23.32 -35.88
N HIS A 154 21.85 23.59 -36.70
CA HIS A 154 21.78 24.57 -37.81
C HIS A 154 22.67 24.44 -39.07
N HIS A 155 22.04 24.43 -40.27
CA HIS A 155 21.93 25.64 -41.09
C HIS A 155 21.02 25.50 -42.34
N ASN A 156 20.45 26.65 -42.69
CA ASN A 156 19.58 27.01 -43.81
C ASN A 156 20.23 26.78 -45.20
N PRO A 157 19.43 26.67 -46.28
CA PRO A 157 19.54 27.73 -47.28
C PRO A 157 18.21 28.25 -47.85
N GLN A 158 18.26 29.55 -48.17
CA GLN A 158 17.27 30.42 -48.80
C GLN A 158 16.63 29.86 -50.09
N SER A 159 15.36 30.16 -50.31
CA SER A 159 14.92 30.83 -51.56
C SER A 159 13.56 31.54 -51.39
N ASP A 160 13.47 32.65 -52.11
CA ASP A 160 12.48 33.72 -52.09
C ASP A 160 11.02 33.32 -52.44
N ILE A 161 10.04 34.13 -52.01
CA ILE A 161 9.11 34.92 -52.87
C ILE A 161 7.78 35.30 -52.14
N HIS A 162 7.53 36.62 -52.12
CA HIS A 162 6.26 37.40 -52.09
C HIS A 162 5.30 37.47 -50.88
N LEU A 163 5.26 38.68 -50.31
CA LEU A 163 4.06 39.38 -49.82
C LEU A 163 3.05 39.65 -50.97
N PRO A 164 1.76 39.91 -50.68
CA PRO A 164 1.36 41.30 -50.47
C PRO A 164 0.34 41.57 -49.35
N ASP A 165 0.36 42.85 -48.98
CA ASP A 165 -0.47 43.66 -48.09
C ASP A 165 -1.99 43.42 -48.08
N GLY A 166 -2.61 43.80 -46.96
CA GLY A 166 -4.05 44.01 -46.86
C GLY A 166 -4.51 44.58 -45.52
N ASP A 167 -4.34 45.90 -45.34
CA ASP A 167 -5.03 46.72 -44.34
C ASP A 167 -6.52 46.40 -44.20
N ARG A 168 -7.05 46.45 -42.96
CA ARG A 168 -8.17 47.37 -42.62
C ARG A 168 -8.52 47.39 -41.13
N GLN A 169 -8.46 48.61 -40.60
CA GLN A 169 -9.09 49.09 -39.38
C GLN A 169 -10.61 48.86 -39.36
N GLY A 170 -11.17 48.71 -38.15
CA GLY A 170 -12.60 48.81 -37.90
C GLY A 170 -12.95 48.78 -36.42
N ASN A 171 -12.90 49.94 -35.77
CA ASN A 171 -13.58 50.25 -34.50
C ASN A 171 -15.07 49.86 -34.54
N ASP A 172 -15.63 49.34 -33.44
CA ASP A 172 -16.67 50.09 -32.71
C ASP A 172 -17.07 49.44 -31.35
N LYS A 173 -16.94 50.26 -30.30
CA LYS A 173 -17.93 50.55 -29.24
C LYS A 173 -18.59 49.41 -28.43
N GLY A 174 -18.29 49.41 -27.12
CA GLY A 174 -19.25 49.12 -26.06
C GLY A 174 -20.37 50.17 -25.98
N PRO A 175 -21.47 49.90 -25.23
CA PRO A 175 -21.51 50.16 -23.77
C PRO A 175 -22.27 49.03 -23.03
N GLY A 176 -22.35 48.88 -21.71
CA GLY A 176 -22.07 49.69 -20.53
C GLY A 176 -23.04 49.24 -19.42
N SER A 177 -22.51 48.88 -18.25
CA SER A 177 -23.06 49.00 -16.88
C SER A 177 -24.50 48.52 -16.57
N ARG A 178 -24.62 47.60 -15.58
CA ARG A 178 -25.43 47.86 -14.36
C ARG A 178 -25.06 46.93 -13.19
N ILE A 179 -24.96 47.57 -12.02
CA ILE A 179 -24.71 47.05 -10.67
C ILE A 179 -26.02 46.53 -10.05
N ALA A 180 -25.99 45.41 -9.33
CA ALA A 180 -26.82 45.18 -8.13
C ALA A 180 -26.25 44.05 -7.27
N ASN A 181 -26.04 44.36 -5.99
CA ASN A 181 -25.70 43.45 -4.90
C ASN A 181 -26.81 42.42 -4.65
N GLY A 182 -26.41 41.24 -4.17
CA GLY A 182 -27.29 40.27 -3.56
C GLY A 182 -26.48 39.20 -2.85
N ASP A 183 -26.33 39.35 -1.53
CA ASP A 183 -25.91 38.29 -0.62
C ASP A 183 -26.77 37.04 -0.85
N ASN A 184 -26.14 35.88 -0.99
CA ASN A 184 -26.71 34.58 -0.64
C ASN A 184 -25.59 33.54 -0.54
N ASP A 185 -25.33 33.15 0.71
CA ASP A 185 -24.79 31.85 1.10
C ASP A 185 -25.74 30.74 0.60
N PRO A 186 -25.20 29.61 0.08
CA PRO A 186 -25.82 28.35 0.40
C PRO A 186 -24.81 27.26 0.78
N THR A 187 -24.95 26.83 2.03
CA THR A 187 -24.81 25.45 2.47
C THR A 187 -25.59 24.45 1.59
N GLN A 188 -24.99 23.28 1.38
CA GLN A 188 -25.61 21.99 1.00
C GLN A 188 -26.33 21.90 -0.35
N GLU A 189 -25.75 21.12 -1.28
CA GLU A 189 -26.44 20.03 -1.99
C GLU A 189 -25.48 19.38 -3.02
N GLU A 190 -25.13 18.11 -2.83
CA GLU A 190 -24.99 17.17 -3.95
C GLU A 190 -25.59 15.82 -3.51
N GLY A 191 -26.90 15.72 -3.70
CA GLY A 191 -27.62 14.46 -3.74
C GLY A 191 -27.20 13.69 -5.00
N ARG A 192 -26.56 12.54 -4.79
CA ARG A 192 -26.25 11.60 -5.85
C ARG A 192 -27.53 10.84 -6.23
N ASN A 193 -28.08 11.15 -7.40
CA ASN A 193 -29.05 10.32 -8.10
C ASN A 193 -28.40 8.96 -8.43
N LYS A 194 -28.86 7.88 -7.79
CA LYS A 194 -28.85 6.54 -8.37
C LYS A 194 -30.30 6.15 -8.64
N SER A 195 -30.60 6.03 -9.93
CA SER A 195 -31.86 5.57 -10.47
C SER A 195 -32.15 4.12 -10.10
N ASP A 196 -33.37 3.94 -9.61
CA ASP A 196 -34.10 2.71 -9.38
C ASP A 196 -34.01 1.68 -10.50
N ASN A 197 -33.77 0.42 -10.13
CA ASN A 197 -34.53 -0.71 -10.66
C ASN A 197 -34.40 -1.96 -9.78
N SER A 198 -35.25 -2.08 -8.77
CA SER A 198 -35.73 -3.38 -8.28
C SER A 198 -37.07 -3.19 -7.60
N LYS A 199 -38.14 -3.63 -8.27
CA LYS A 199 -39.46 -3.80 -7.67
C LYS A 199 -39.36 -4.90 -6.61
N GLU A 200 -39.31 -4.52 -5.34
CA GLU A 200 -39.64 -5.44 -4.24
C GLU A 200 -41.15 -5.40 -3.98
N GLU A 201 -41.76 -6.55 -4.19
CA GLU A 201 -43.11 -6.87 -3.73
C GLU A 201 -43.18 -6.72 -2.21
N ARG A 202 -44.21 -6.00 -1.74
CA ARG A 202 -44.55 -5.93 -0.32
C ARG A 202 -45.06 -7.30 0.14
N ASN A 203 -44.19 -8.12 0.70
CA ASN A 203 -44.58 -9.17 1.63
C ASN A 203 -44.29 -8.72 3.06
N SER A 204 -45.36 -8.46 3.79
CA SER A 204 -45.36 -8.24 5.22
C SER A 204 -45.18 -9.57 5.94
N ASP A 205 -43.93 -10.03 6.08
CA ASP A 205 -43.58 -11.12 6.99
C ASP A 205 -42.93 -10.56 8.25
N HIS A 206 -43.46 -10.95 9.39
CA HIS A 206 -42.86 -10.73 10.71
C HIS A 206 -41.56 -11.54 10.79
N GLN A 207 -40.46 -10.98 10.28
CA GLN A 207 -39.15 -11.58 10.39
C GLN A 207 -38.59 -11.32 11.78
N THR A 208 -38.71 -12.32 12.65
CA THR A 208 -37.90 -12.41 13.86
C THR A 208 -36.43 -12.39 13.44
N SER A 209 -35.74 -11.29 13.77
CA SER A 209 -34.33 -11.10 13.40
C SER A 209 -33.48 -12.20 14.05
N LYS A 210 -32.74 -12.94 13.20
CA LYS A 210 -31.87 -14.05 13.63
C LYS A 210 -30.88 -13.60 14.70
N PRO A 211 -30.54 -14.46 15.69
CA PRO A 211 -29.52 -14.14 16.69
C PRO A 211 -28.16 -13.88 16.01
N LYS A 212 -27.43 -12.88 16.50
CA LYS A 212 -26.12 -12.45 15.97
C LYS A 212 -25.00 -13.19 16.70
N ILE A 213 -24.05 -13.75 15.95
CA ILE A 213 -22.85 -14.38 16.55
C ILE A 213 -21.90 -13.25 17.00
N VAL A 214 -21.44 -13.32 18.25
CA VAL A 214 -20.59 -12.31 18.87
C VAL A 214 -19.40 -12.93 19.59
N ALA A 215 -18.31 -12.18 19.71
CA ALA A 215 -17.20 -12.46 20.60
C ALA A 215 -17.42 -11.76 21.94
N VAL A 216 -17.35 -12.53 23.04
CA VAL A 216 -17.53 -12.03 24.41
C VAL A 216 -16.20 -12.07 25.13
N LYS A 217 -15.55 -10.91 25.29
CA LYS A 217 -14.31 -10.73 26.04
C LYS A 217 -14.65 -10.59 27.53
N LYS A 218 -14.53 -11.70 28.27
CA LYS A 218 -14.79 -11.80 29.70
C LYS A 218 -13.54 -11.43 30.48
N LEU A 219 -13.53 -10.28 31.15
CA LEU A 219 -12.38 -9.88 31.95
C LEU A 219 -12.32 -10.69 33.26
N LYS A 220 -11.14 -11.19 33.62
CA LYS A 220 -10.94 -11.94 34.87
C LYS A 220 -10.89 -10.97 36.05
N ILE A 221 -11.59 -11.33 37.12
CA ILE A 221 -11.63 -10.57 38.37
C ILE A 221 -11.05 -11.46 39.47
N GLU A 222 -9.94 -11.03 40.07
CA GLU A 222 -9.35 -11.67 41.24
C GLU A 222 -9.92 -11.04 42.53
N SER A 223 -9.88 -11.77 43.66
CA SER A 223 -10.64 -11.39 44.85
C SER A 223 -10.08 -10.17 45.61
N GLY A 224 -10.96 -9.24 46.01
CA GLY A 224 -10.76 -8.31 47.13
C GLY A 224 -10.74 -6.82 46.78
N THR A 225 -10.07 -6.43 45.68
CA THR A 225 -9.90 -5.02 45.27
C THR A 225 -9.73 -4.79 43.76
N ASP A 226 -9.78 -5.85 42.93
CA ASP A 226 -9.50 -5.74 41.49
C ASP A 226 -10.68 -5.27 40.64
N ILE A 227 -11.92 -5.30 41.14
CA ILE A 227 -13.10 -5.02 40.32
C ILE A 227 -13.11 -3.59 39.76
N GLU A 228 -12.71 -2.59 40.55
CA GLU A 228 -12.64 -1.19 40.08
C GLU A 228 -11.53 -1.00 39.04
N ARG A 229 -10.41 -1.72 39.18
CA ARG A 229 -9.31 -1.71 38.21
C ARG A 229 -9.72 -2.34 36.90
N VAL A 230 -10.29 -3.55 36.96
CA VAL A 230 -10.78 -4.31 35.79
C VAL A 230 -11.88 -3.54 35.07
N LEU A 231 -12.85 -3.00 35.81
CA LEU A 231 -13.88 -2.13 35.26
C LEU A 231 -13.27 -0.86 34.65
N GLY A 232 -12.30 -0.24 35.32
CA GLY A 232 -11.60 0.93 34.80
C GLY A 232 -10.86 0.68 33.48
N LEU A 233 -10.30 -0.52 33.28
CA LEU A 233 -9.70 -0.95 32.02
C LEU A 233 -10.78 -1.18 30.95
N ALA A 234 -11.86 -1.88 31.29
CA ALA A 234 -12.98 -2.15 30.38
C ALA A 234 -13.63 -0.86 29.85
N LEU A 235 -13.88 0.10 30.74
CA LEU A 235 -14.50 1.37 30.39
C LEU A 235 -13.56 2.22 29.55
N ARG A 236 -12.25 2.18 29.82
CA ARG A 236 -11.26 2.88 29.00
C ARG A 236 -11.25 2.34 27.56
N GLU A 237 -11.21 1.04 27.40
CA GLU A 237 -11.26 0.40 26.07
C GLU A 237 -12.58 0.73 25.36
N SER A 238 -13.70 0.65 26.08
CA SER A 238 -15.03 0.96 25.53
C SER A 238 -15.17 2.42 25.10
N GLU A 239 -14.62 3.37 25.87
CA GLU A 239 -14.66 4.79 25.53
C GLU A 239 -13.98 5.09 24.19
N PHE A 240 -12.84 4.45 23.89
CA PHE A 240 -12.22 4.57 22.57
C PHE A 240 -13.14 3.99 21.50
N LEU A 241 -13.57 2.74 21.68
CA LEU A 241 -14.30 2.02 20.63
C LEU A 241 -15.69 2.58 20.31
N VAL A 242 -16.31 3.33 21.23
CA VAL A 242 -17.58 4.03 20.96
C VAL A 242 -17.39 5.30 20.13
N GLU A 243 -16.23 5.94 20.25
CA GLU A 243 -15.91 7.17 19.50
C GLU A 243 -15.25 6.89 18.14
N LEU A 244 -14.65 5.71 17.97
CA LEU A 244 -13.95 5.30 16.76
C LEU A 244 -14.90 4.59 15.79
N SER A 245 -14.87 4.99 14.52
CA SER A 245 -15.63 4.36 13.45
C SER A 245 -14.81 4.38 12.17
N HIS A 246 -14.28 3.21 11.81
CA HIS A 246 -13.44 3.01 10.63
C HIS A 246 -13.46 1.53 10.22
N PRO A 247 -13.42 1.19 8.92
CA PRO A 247 -13.46 -0.20 8.44
C PRO A 247 -12.38 -1.11 9.03
N ASN A 248 -11.19 -0.57 9.32
CA ASN A 248 -10.05 -1.31 9.86
C ASN A 248 -9.89 -1.21 11.38
N ILE A 249 -10.93 -0.78 12.11
CA ILE A 249 -10.95 -0.75 13.58
C ILE A 249 -12.11 -1.63 14.06
N VAL A 250 -11.87 -2.50 15.05
CA VAL A 250 -12.92 -3.36 15.60
C VAL A 250 -14.08 -2.51 16.15
N LYS A 251 -15.31 -2.95 15.92
CA LYS A 251 -16.50 -2.29 16.45
C LYS A 251 -16.90 -2.87 17.82
N LEU A 252 -17.23 -2.01 18.78
CA LEU A 252 -17.91 -2.44 20.00
C LEU A 252 -19.41 -2.64 19.72
N GLU A 253 -19.95 -3.81 20.02
CA GLU A 253 -21.39 -4.09 19.93
C GLU A 253 -22.12 -3.72 21.23
N GLY A 254 -21.41 -3.85 22.35
CA GLY A 254 -21.90 -3.42 23.65
C GLY A 254 -21.01 -3.90 24.78
N PHE A 255 -21.44 -3.66 26.01
CA PHE A 255 -20.76 -4.13 27.20
C PHE A 255 -21.76 -4.68 28.23
N VAL A 256 -21.28 -5.60 29.04
CA VAL A 256 -22.04 -6.19 30.15
C VAL A 256 -21.33 -5.85 31.44
N GLU A 257 -22.08 -5.30 32.39
CA GLU A 257 -21.62 -4.98 33.73
C GLU A 257 -22.61 -5.51 34.76
N ASP A 258 -22.23 -6.58 35.46
CA ASP A 258 -22.92 -7.10 36.63
C ASP A 258 -21.87 -7.36 37.71
N LEU A 259 -21.61 -6.33 38.52
CA LEU A 259 -20.59 -6.37 39.56
C LEU A 259 -20.96 -7.33 40.69
N SER A 260 -22.26 -7.56 40.91
CA SER A 260 -22.74 -8.51 41.93
C SER A 260 -22.37 -9.95 41.57
N ALA A 261 -22.42 -10.28 40.28
CA ALA A 261 -21.99 -11.56 39.73
C ALA A 261 -20.54 -11.57 39.22
N GLN A 262 -19.77 -10.50 39.47
CA GLN A 262 -18.39 -10.32 38.97
C GLN A 262 -18.27 -10.53 37.45
N LYS A 263 -19.17 -9.91 36.68
CA LYS A 263 -19.15 -9.94 35.22
C LYS A 263 -18.84 -8.56 34.67
N VAL A 264 -17.70 -8.44 34.00
CA VAL A 264 -17.36 -7.28 33.17
C VAL A 264 -16.95 -7.82 31.80
N TRP A 265 -17.85 -7.69 30.82
CA TRP A 265 -17.65 -8.24 29.48
C TRP A 265 -17.72 -7.15 28.42
N LEU A 266 -16.86 -7.26 27.41
CA LEU A 266 -16.93 -6.46 26.18
C LEU A 266 -17.42 -7.35 25.04
N ILE A 267 -18.35 -6.84 24.24
CA ILE A 267 -19.01 -7.60 23.17
C ILE A 267 -18.59 -7.03 21.83
N PHE A 268 -18.11 -7.90 20.95
CA PHE A 268 -17.61 -7.56 19.62
C PHE A 268 -18.27 -8.47 18.57
N PRO A 269 -18.22 -8.12 17.28
CA PRO A 269 -18.47 -9.09 16.21
C PRO A 269 -17.56 -10.30 16.34
N TRP A 270 -18.05 -11.49 15.99
CA TRP A 270 -17.22 -12.68 15.93
C TRP A 270 -16.50 -12.75 14.60
N GLU A 271 -15.16 -12.63 14.62
CA GLU A 271 -14.33 -12.76 13.43
C GLU A 271 -13.85 -14.21 13.27
N GLU A 272 -14.33 -14.90 12.22
CA GLU A 272 -14.11 -16.35 12.04
C GLU A 272 -12.65 -16.72 11.75
N HIS A 273 -11.91 -15.81 11.12
CA HIS A 273 -10.50 -16.01 10.76
C HIS A 273 -9.53 -15.72 11.92
N GLY A 274 -10.02 -15.22 13.05
CA GLY A 274 -9.22 -14.99 14.25
C GLY A 274 -8.21 -13.84 14.08
N ASN A 275 -7.03 -13.98 14.66
CA ASN A 275 -5.96 -12.98 14.56
C ASN A 275 -5.12 -13.17 13.29
N LEU A 276 -4.45 -12.09 12.87
CA LEU A 276 -3.66 -12.03 11.64
C LEU A 276 -2.57 -13.11 11.58
N ARG A 277 -1.91 -13.42 12.70
CA ARG A 277 -0.87 -14.46 12.73
C ARG A 277 -1.44 -15.84 12.44
N ASP A 278 -2.54 -16.19 13.09
CA ASP A 278 -3.19 -17.49 12.89
C ASP A 278 -3.78 -17.59 11.48
N PHE A 279 -4.34 -16.50 10.96
CA PHE A 279 -4.82 -16.41 9.58
C PHE A 279 -3.69 -16.66 8.55
N LEU A 280 -2.54 -16.03 8.74
CA LEU A 280 -1.38 -16.26 7.86
C LEU A 280 -0.83 -17.69 7.95
N ALA A 281 -0.97 -18.35 9.10
CA ALA A 281 -0.59 -19.75 9.28
C ALA A 281 -1.61 -20.73 8.68
N SER A 282 -2.83 -20.28 8.37
CA SER A 282 -3.91 -21.13 7.85
C SER A 282 -3.78 -21.48 6.36
N GLY A 283 -2.94 -20.76 5.61
CA GLY A 283 -2.79 -20.95 4.17
C GLY A 283 -1.51 -20.34 3.60
N GLU A 284 -1.23 -20.66 2.34
CA GLU A 284 -0.18 -20.01 1.58
C GLU A 284 -0.76 -18.81 0.85
N TRP A 285 -0.39 -17.62 1.33
CA TRP A 285 -0.81 -16.35 0.75
C TRP A 285 0.29 -15.76 -0.11
N GLU A 286 -0.07 -15.25 -1.28
CA GLU A 286 0.86 -14.59 -2.19
C GLU A 286 1.17 -13.15 -1.75
N VAL A 287 2.24 -12.56 -2.31
CA VAL A 287 2.70 -11.23 -1.89
C VAL A 287 1.62 -10.13 -2.01
N PRO A 288 0.84 -10.03 -3.11
CA PRO A 288 -0.25 -9.03 -3.21
C PRO A 288 -1.32 -9.15 -2.11
N GLU A 289 -1.61 -10.38 -1.66
CA GLU A 289 -2.58 -10.64 -0.59
C GLU A 289 -2.05 -10.18 0.77
N ARG A 290 -0.76 -10.41 1.00
CA ARG A 290 -0.04 -9.95 2.19
C ARG A 290 0.03 -8.42 2.26
N ILE A 291 0.31 -7.75 1.14
CA ILE A 291 0.33 -6.28 1.07
C ILE A 291 -1.04 -5.72 1.43
N SER A 292 -2.14 -6.34 0.97
CA SER A 292 -3.50 -5.92 1.29
C SER A 292 -3.73 -5.86 2.82
N LEU A 293 -3.30 -6.88 3.55
CA LEU A 293 -3.45 -6.93 5.01
C LEU A 293 -2.61 -5.87 5.73
N ILE A 294 -1.40 -5.58 5.23
CA ILE A 294 -0.54 -4.51 5.79
C ILE A 294 -1.17 -3.14 5.52
N ASN A 295 -1.71 -2.94 4.32
CA ASN A 295 -2.40 -1.71 3.94
C ASN A 295 -3.61 -1.44 4.86
N ASP A 296 -4.41 -2.47 5.15
CA ASP A 296 -5.54 -2.38 6.09
C ASP A 296 -5.11 -1.93 7.49
N VAL A 297 -4.05 -2.52 8.05
CA VAL A 297 -3.51 -2.10 9.36
C VAL A 297 -3.02 -0.65 9.29
N THR A 298 -2.38 -0.26 8.19
CA THR A 298 -1.87 1.10 8.00
C THR A 298 -3.00 2.13 7.93
N LEU A 299 -4.10 1.83 7.23
CA LEU A 299 -5.30 2.66 7.17
C LEU A 299 -5.95 2.82 8.55
N GLY A 300 -6.06 1.73 9.31
CA GLY A 300 -6.53 1.79 10.69
C GLY A 300 -5.65 2.68 11.58
N LEU A 301 -4.34 2.60 11.42
CA LEU A 301 -3.39 3.38 12.21
C LEU A 301 -3.41 4.88 11.85
N GLU A 302 -3.46 5.21 10.55
CA GLU A 302 -3.62 6.59 10.07
C GLU A 302 -4.91 7.22 10.61
N TYR A 303 -6.01 6.45 10.64
CA TYR A 303 -7.25 6.90 11.25
C TYR A 303 -7.07 7.26 12.73
N LEU A 304 -6.38 6.43 13.52
CA LEU A 304 -6.12 6.71 14.94
C LEU A 304 -5.23 7.94 15.12
N HIS A 305 -4.16 8.03 14.34
CA HIS A 305 -3.16 9.11 14.44
C HIS A 305 -3.72 10.46 13.97
N SER A 306 -4.71 10.46 13.07
CA SER A 306 -5.42 11.66 12.59
C SER A 306 -6.56 12.15 13.48
N ARG A 307 -6.85 11.47 14.60
CA ARG A 307 -7.86 11.96 15.56
C ARG A 307 -7.40 13.28 16.19
N ASP A 308 -8.35 14.07 16.69
CA ASP A 308 -8.06 15.28 17.46
C ASP A 308 -8.66 15.14 18.88
N PRO A 309 -7.82 14.98 19.94
CA PRO A 309 -6.37 14.83 19.87
C PRO A 309 -5.93 13.46 19.30
N PRO A 310 -4.69 13.34 18.75
CA PRO A 310 -4.18 12.10 18.18
C PRO A 310 -4.21 10.93 19.15
N VAL A 311 -4.50 9.73 18.65
CA VAL A 311 -4.55 8.50 19.45
C VAL A 311 -3.42 7.56 19.06
N TYR A 312 -2.64 7.10 20.02
CA TYR A 312 -1.72 5.98 19.83
C TYR A 312 -2.29 4.70 20.46
N HIS A 313 -2.02 3.55 19.83
CA HIS A 313 -2.51 2.25 20.27
C HIS A 313 -1.71 1.71 21.47
N GLY A 314 -0.38 1.75 21.41
CA GLY A 314 0.52 1.45 22.54
C GLY A 314 0.79 -0.03 22.84
N ASP A 315 0.10 -0.97 22.18
CA ASP A 315 0.42 -2.41 22.17
C ASP A 315 0.08 -3.04 20.81
N LEU A 316 0.51 -2.40 19.73
CA LEU A 316 0.22 -2.90 18.37
C LEU A 316 1.12 -4.13 18.06
N LYS A 317 0.50 -5.22 17.62
CA LYS A 317 1.15 -6.50 17.26
C LYS A 317 0.19 -7.36 16.45
N SER A 318 0.68 -8.34 15.69
CA SER A 318 -0.16 -9.22 14.85
C SER A 318 -1.28 -9.94 15.61
N LEU A 319 -1.06 -10.27 16.89
CA LEU A 319 -2.08 -10.87 17.77
C LEU A 319 -3.24 -9.93 18.12
N ASN A 320 -3.02 -8.61 18.00
CA ASN A 320 -4.02 -7.56 18.22
C ASN A 320 -4.57 -7.03 16.89
N ILE A 321 -4.35 -7.76 15.79
CA ILE A 321 -5.00 -7.55 14.50
C ILE A 321 -5.91 -8.73 14.24
N LEU A 322 -7.21 -8.51 14.08
CA LEU A 322 -8.16 -9.54 13.65
C LEU A 322 -8.28 -9.53 12.12
N VAL A 323 -8.73 -10.63 11.54
CA VAL A 323 -9.07 -10.72 10.11
C VAL A 323 -10.57 -10.95 9.99
N SER A 324 -11.25 -10.06 9.29
CA SER A 324 -12.70 -10.11 9.15
C SER A 324 -13.17 -11.29 8.30
N SER A 325 -14.46 -11.60 8.29
CA SER A 325 -15.03 -12.58 7.34
C SER A 325 -14.79 -12.23 5.86
N GLU A 326 -14.60 -10.94 5.56
CA GLU A 326 -14.28 -10.44 4.22
C GLU A 326 -12.75 -10.33 4.00
N CYS A 327 -11.95 -10.88 4.90
CA CYS A 327 -10.48 -10.91 4.87
C CYS A 327 -9.80 -9.52 4.97
N TYR A 328 -10.46 -8.55 5.60
CA TYR A 328 -9.84 -7.26 5.95
C TYR A 328 -9.19 -7.30 7.32
N ALA A 329 -8.05 -6.64 7.48
CA ALA A 329 -7.38 -6.55 8.78
C ALA A 329 -8.04 -5.46 9.67
N LEU A 330 -8.27 -5.79 10.94
CA LEU A 330 -8.94 -4.95 11.93
C LEU A 330 -8.06 -4.78 13.18
N ILE A 331 -7.75 -3.55 13.58
CA ILE A 331 -7.05 -3.28 14.85
C ILE A 331 -8.01 -3.50 16.03
N THR A 332 -7.56 -4.22 17.06
CA THR A 332 -8.31 -4.49 18.29
C THR A 332 -7.42 -4.32 19.54
N ASP A 333 -8.02 -4.47 20.72
CA ASP A 333 -7.38 -4.41 22.04
C ASP A 333 -6.88 -3.01 22.47
N PHE A 334 -7.80 -2.05 22.49
CA PHE A 334 -7.55 -0.65 22.86
C PHE A 334 -7.31 -0.40 24.35
N GLY A 335 -7.05 -1.43 25.17
CA GLY A 335 -6.78 -1.28 26.60
C GLY A 335 -5.56 -0.39 26.90
N SER A 336 -4.56 -0.41 26.01
CA SER A 336 -3.34 0.38 26.10
C SER A 336 -3.43 1.74 25.42
N ALA A 337 -4.48 2.00 24.64
CA ALA A 337 -4.61 3.22 23.85
C ALA A 337 -4.70 4.48 24.71
N ARG A 338 -4.14 5.60 24.23
CA ARG A 338 -4.19 6.91 24.89
C ARG A 338 -4.27 8.02 23.84
N ARG A 339 -4.84 9.15 24.27
CA ARG A 339 -4.79 10.42 23.54
C ARG A 339 -3.49 11.15 23.87
N LEU A 340 -2.89 11.78 22.87
CA LEU A 340 -1.75 12.66 23.04
C LEU A 340 -2.27 14.00 23.59
N ASP A 341 -2.38 14.11 24.92
CA ASP A 341 -2.82 15.37 25.56
C ASP A 341 -1.75 16.45 25.38
N GLY A 342 -2.13 17.63 24.89
CA GLY A 342 -1.25 18.78 24.63
C GLY A 342 -0.62 19.47 25.86
N ASP A 343 -0.53 18.81 27.02
CA ASP A 343 0.05 19.36 28.25
C ASP A 343 1.50 18.85 28.46
N VAL A 344 2.36 19.09 27.46
CA VAL A 344 3.82 19.00 27.61
C VAL A 344 4.28 20.25 28.36
N GLY A 345 4.06 20.27 29.69
CA GLY A 345 4.38 21.44 30.50
C GLY A 345 4.27 21.29 32.01
N LYS A 346 3.83 20.16 32.54
CA LYS A 346 3.89 19.88 33.98
C LYS A 346 4.68 18.61 34.26
N HIS A 347 5.95 18.82 34.61
CA HIS A 347 6.65 17.88 35.48
C HIS A 347 5.72 17.52 36.66
N PRO A 348 5.62 16.24 37.06
CA PRO A 348 4.95 15.91 38.31
C PRO A 348 5.68 16.66 39.42
N LYS A 349 4.90 17.36 40.26
CA LYS A 349 5.42 18.05 41.44
C LYS A 349 6.28 17.07 42.24
N GLU A 350 7.52 17.49 42.51
CA GLU A 350 8.38 16.90 43.52
C GLU A 350 7.56 16.72 44.81
N GLU A 351 7.29 15.47 45.18
CA GLU A 351 6.77 15.14 46.50
C GLU A 351 7.94 15.22 47.49
N ASP A 352 7.90 16.28 48.29
CA ASP A 352 8.47 16.45 49.63
C ASP A 352 9.79 15.71 49.94
N ASP A 353 10.84 16.49 49.74
CA ASP A 353 12.16 16.40 50.34
C ASP A 353 12.07 16.13 51.87
N LYS A 354 12.23 14.86 52.26
CA LYS A 354 12.59 14.48 53.63
C LYS A 354 14.00 13.86 53.60
N PRO A 355 15.00 14.50 54.23
CA PRO A 355 16.36 14.00 54.21
C PRO A 355 16.48 12.78 55.13
N LEU A 356 16.89 11.65 54.56
CA LEU A 356 17.42 10.50 55.30
C LEU A 356 18.96 10.58 55.32
N PRO A 357 19.60 10.15 56.42
CA PRO A 357 20.94 10.57 56.78
C PRO A 357 22.02 9.89 55.92
N ALA A 358 23.07 10.66 55.63
CA ALA A 358 24.26 10.22 54.93
C ALA A 358 24.99 9.10 55.70
N THR A 359 25.31 8.01 55.00
CA THR A 359 26.37 7.07 55.39
C THR A 359 27.16 6.62 54.16
N ASP A 360 28.39 7.10 54.11
CA ASP A 360 29.63 6.58 53.56
C ASP A 360 29.63 5.57 52.40
N SER A 361 30.40 5.97 51.38
CA SER A 361 31.01 5.15 50.35
C SER A 361 31.98 4.12 50.93
N THR A 362 31.71 2.82 50.75
CA THR A 362 32.78 1.82 50.54
C THR A 362 32.24 0.52 49.94
N THR A 363 32.75 0.18 48.75
CA THR A 363 33.05 -1.17 48.23
C THR A 363 32.13 -2.33 48.61
N GLY A 364 31.40 -2.84 47.62
CA GLY A 364 30.85 -4.19 47.62
C GLY A 364 29.98 -4.41 46.39
N ALA A 365 30.45 -5.23 45.46
CA ALA A 365 29.63 -5.73 44.35
C ALA A 365 28.37 -6.40 44.93
N GLN A 366 27.21 -5.80 44.69
CA GLN A 366 25.92 -6.46 44.86
C GLN A 366 25.34 -6.63 43.46
N ASP A 367 25.26 -7.88 43.04
CA ASP A 367 24.49 -8.31 41.89
C ASP A 367 23.11 -7.68 41.95
N ILE A 368 22.83 -6.78 41.00
CA ILE A 368 21.47 -6.37 40.70
C ILE A 368 20.86 -7.55 39.95
N THR A 369 20.27 -8.49 40.68
CA THR A 369 19.39 -9.51 40.10
C THR A 369 18.14 -8.79 39.61
N LEU A 370 18.11 -8.45 38.32
CA LEU A 370 16.87 -8.20 37.59
C LEU A 370 16.04 -9.50 37.60
N GLU A 371 15.18 -9.66 38.60
CA GLU A 371 14.13 -10.69 38.57
C GLU A 371 13.02 -10.25 37.61
N ALA A 372 13.30 -10.37 36.32
CA ALA A 372 12.25 -10.45 35.31
C ALA A 372 11.71 -11.89 35.32
N LEU A 373 10.48 -12.06 35.81
CA LEU A 373 9.74 -13.33 35.76
C LEU A 373 9.39 -13.66 34.29
N PHE A 374 10.31 -14.35 33.61
CA PHE A 374 10.13 -14.82 32.24
C PHE A 374 9.28 -16.10 32.22
N SER A 375 8.11 -16.06 31.58
CA SER A 375 7.33 -17.25 31.23
C SER A 375 7.61 -17.62 29.77
N ALA A 376 8.32 -18.74 29.57
CA ALA A 376 8.72 -19.25 28.27
C ALA A 376 7.69 -20.22 27.69
N THR A 377 6.83 -19.75 26.78
CA THR A 377 6.27 -20.53 25.65
C THR A 377 5.51 -19.58 24.71
N ALA A 378 5.86 -19.61 23.42
CA ALA A 378 5.30 -18.74 22.37
C ALA A 378 3.87 -19.13 21.92
N SER A 379 3.00 -19.53 22.85
CA SER A 379 1.69 -20.09 22.50
C SER A 379 0.63 -19.80 23.56
N THR A 380 0.43 -18.54 23.94
CA THR A 380 -0.88 -18.02 24.39
C THR A 380 -0.85 -16.51 24.61
N LEU A 381 -1.86 -15.84 24.05
CA LEU A 381 -2.32 -14.49 24.35
C LEU A 381 -1.97 -13.99 25.76
N THR A 382 -1.51 -12.75 25.82
CA THR A 382 -2.04 -11.88 26.86
C THR A 382 -2.48 -10.54 26.29
N LEU A 383 -3.79 -10.37 26.40
CA LEU A 383 -4.49 -9.14 26.71
C LEU A 383 -3.87 -8.58 28.00
N THR A 384 -2.78 -7.82 27.89
CA THR A 384 -1.98 -7.36 29.05
C THR A 384 -2.34 -5.93 29.42
N GLY A 385 -2.54 -5.71 30.72
CA GLY A 385 -2.14 -4.45 31.33
C GLY A 385 -0.63 -4.48 31.62
N SER A 386 0.03 -3.33 31.41
CA SER A 386 1.42 -2.96 31.78
C SER A 386 2.62 -3.82 31.35
N SER A 387 2.46 -5.03 30.81
CA SER A 387 3.59 -5.82 30.30
C SER A 387 3.59 -5.85 28.78
N TYR A 388 4.33 -4.90 28.17
CA TYR A 388 4.51 -4.76 26.72
C TYR A 388 4.98 -6.07 26.07
N THR A 389 4.52 -6.35 24.85
CA THR A 389 5.03 -7.49 24.07
C THR A 389 6.42 -7.13 23.52
N LEU A 390 7.46 -7.48 24.28
CA LEU A 390 8.86 -7.05 24.11
C LEU A 390 9.42 -7.11 22.67
N ARG A 391 8.94 -8.04 21.85
CA ARG A 391 9.44 -8.28 20.48
C ARG A 391 8.98 -7.26 19.45
N TRP A 392 7.83 -6.60 19.67
CA TRP A 392 7.32 -5.52 18.83
C TRP A 392 7.59 -4.14 19.45
N ALA A 393 8.13 -4.09 20.67
CA ALA A 393 8.38 -2.86 21.38
C ALA A 393 9.49 -2.04 20.73
N ALA A 394 9.25 -0.74 20.62
CA ALA A 394 10.24 0.22 20.16
C ALA A 394 11.37 0.40 21.20
N PRO A 395 12.59 0.81 20.79
CA PRO A 395 13.72 0.96 21.71
C PRO A 395 13.42 1.86 22.91
N GLU A 396 12.68 2.96 22.70
CA GLU A 396 12.29 3.88 23.75
C GLU A 396 11.36 3.21 24.80
N LEU A 397 10.47 2.32 24.37
CA LEU A 397 9.59 1.59 25.28
C LEU A 397 10.36 0.59 26.16
N LEU A 398 11.47 0.06 25.65
CA LEU A 398 12.35 -0.85 26.38
C LEU A 398 13.31 -0.10 27.34
N GLN A 399 13.38 1.22 27.22
CA GLN A 399 14.14 2.13 28.09
C GLN A 399 13.23 2.87 29.08
N ASP A 400 12.00 2.37 29.29
CA ASP A 400 10.98 2.93 30.17
C ASP A 400 10.44 4.32 29.77
N ASP A 401 10.59 4.74 28.51
CA ASP A 401 9.91 5.91 27.98
C ASP A 401 8.42 5.65 27.72
N ARG A 402 7.64 6.73 27.61
CA ARG A 402 6.20 6.64 27.34
C ARG A 402 5.93 6.26 25.89
N PRO A 403 4.91 5.41 25.62
CA PRO A 403 4.46 5.17 24.27
C PRO A 403 3.96 6.44 23.60
N CYS A 404 4.17 6.51 22.29
CA CYS A 404 3.81 7.63 21.44
C CYS A 404 3.38 7.14 20.05
N LEU A 405 2.90 8.05 19.19
CA LEU A 405 2.53 7.74 17.80
C LEU A 405 3.67 7.02 17.05
N ARG A 406 4.92 7.46 17.27
CA ARG A 406 6.11 6.89 16.61
C ARG A 406 6.44 5.47 17.10
N SER A 407 6.01 5.09 18.30
CA SER A 407 6.17 3.72 18.79
C SER A 407 5.20 2.74 18.10
N ASP A 408 4.01 3.20 17.69
CA ASP A 408 3.11 2.37 16.87
C ASP A 408 3.67 2.16 15.46
N ILE A 409 4.35 3.16 14.88
CA ILE A 409 4.99 3.05 13.56
C ILE A 409 6.11 2.00 13.57
N TRP A 410 6.88 1.94 14.65
CA TRP A 410 7.86 0.87 14.84
C TRP A 410 7.20 -0.52 14.84
N ALA A 411 6.08 -0.67 15.56
CA ALA A 411 5.31 -1.90 15.61
C ALA A 411 4.69 -2.26 14.25
N LEU A 412 4.23 -1.26 13.47
CA LEU A 412 3.76 -1.45 12.09
C LEU A 412 4.85 -2.08 11.21
N GLY A 413 6.10 -1.62 11.32
CA GLY A 413 7.23 -2.24 10.62
C GLY A 413 7.41 -3.72 10.95
N TRP A 414 7.26 -4.09 12.23
CA TRP A 414 7.31 -5.50 12.65
C TRP A 414 6.12 -6.33 12.19
N ILE A 415 4.92 -5.75 12.16
CA ILE A 415 3.74 -6.42 11.60
C ILE A 415 3.96 -6.68 10.11
N ALA A 416 4.46 -5.70 9.35
CA ALA A 416 4.78 -5.89 7.94
C ALA A 416 5.83 -7.00 7.73
N TYR A 417 6.88 -7.02 8.55
CA TYR A 417 7.89 -8.07 8.52
C TYR A 417 7.32 -9.46 8.82
N GLU A 418 6.48 -9.58 9.85
CA GLU A 418 5.84 -10.85 10.20
C GLU A 418 4.87 -11.32 9.11
N VAL A 419 4.07 -10.41 8.56
CA VAL A 419 3.15 -10.68 7.46
C VAL A 419 3.91 -11.17 6.24
N MET A 420 5.08 -10.62 5.95
CA MET A 420 5.86 -11.03 4.78
C MET A 420 6.70 -12.28 5.00
N THR A 421 7.20 -12.53 6.21
CA THR A 421 8.11 -13.65 6.48
C THR A 421 7.43 -14.87 7.08
N ASN A 422 6.20 -14.74 7.61
CA ASN A 422 5.58 -15.70 8.53
C ASN A 422 6.40 -15.96 9.81
N THR A 423 7.36 -15.09 10.13
CA THR A 423 8.20 -15.24 11.32
C THR A 423 7.98 -14.08 12.28
N ILE A 424 7.91 -14.41 13.57
CA ILE A 424 7.87 -13.38 14.60
C ILE A 424 9.23 -12.66 14.69
N PRO A 425 9.25 -11.40 15.17
CA PRO A 425 10.50 -10.69 15.40
C PRO A 425 11.45 -11.50 16.29
N PHE A 426 12.68 -11.68 15.80
CA PHE A 426 13.74 -12.44 16.48
C PHE A 426 13.37 -13.89 16.82
N HIS A 427 12.68 -14.59 15.91
CA HIS A 427 12.22 -15.98 16.12
C HIS A 427 13.34 -16.97 16.49
N ASP A 428 14.58 -16.69 16.07
CA ASP A 428 15.79 -17.45 16.36
C ASP A 428 16.27 -17.29 17.82
N ILE A 429 15.84 -16.23 18.51
CA ILE A 429 16.28 -15.88 19.86
C ILE A 429 15.27 -16.36 20.91
N LYS A 430 15.70 -17.28 21.78
CA LYS A 430 14.85 -17.85 22.83
C LYS A 430 14.67 -16.98 24.08
N LYS A 431 15.64 -16.11 24.39
CA LYS A 431 15.63 -15.27 25.61
C LYS A 431 15.28 -13.83 25.25
N ASP A 432 14.19 -13.31 25.79
CA ASP A 432 13.74 -11.94 25.48
C ASP A 432 14.73 -10.87 25.97
N ALA A 433 15.53 -11.13 27.01
CA ALA A 433 16.62 -10.23 27.43
C ALA A 433 17.65 -9.98 26.31
N ILE A 434 17.90 -10.97 25.45
CA ILE A 434 18.81 -10.83 24.30
C ILE A 434 18.13 -10.00 23.21
N VAL A 435 16.83 -10.19 23.00
CA VAL A 435 16.02 -9.40 22.06
C VAL A 435 16.06 -7.92 22.46
N ILE A 436 15.79 -7.62 23.73
CA ILE A 436 15.83 -6.26 24.27
C ILE A 436 17.18 -5.59 23.98
N ASN A 437 18.27 -6.29 24.31
CA ASN A 437 19.61 -5.76 24.10
C ASN A 437 19.90 -5.48 22.61
N ARG A 438 19.52 -6.40 21.71
CA ARG A 438 19.68 -6.20 20.25
C ARG A 438 18.87 -5.01 19.75
N VAL A 439 17.61 -4.88 20.15
CA VAL A 439 16.74 -3.76 19.75
C VAL A 439 17.32 -2.43 20.21
N ILE A 440 17.73 -2.31 21.47
CA ILE A 440 18.34 -1.08 22.02
C ILE A 440 19.65 -0.73 21.28
N GLN A 441 20.43 -1.72 20.87
CA GLN A 441 21.66 -1.53 20.11
C GLN A 441 21.44 -1.31 18.60
N GLY A 442 20.19 -1.31 18.11
CA GLY A 442 19.87 -1.19 16.69
C GLY A 442 20.29 -2.39 15.84
N GLN A 443 20.51 -3.55 16.46
CA GLN A 443 20.89 -4.80 15.78
C GLN A 443 19.64 -5.56 15.32
N LEU A 444 19.09 -5.13 14.19
CA LEU A 444 17.86 -5.71 13.62
C LEU A 444 18.19 -6.78 12.56
N PRO A 445 17.30 -7.77 12.34
CA PRO A 445 17.42 -8.73 11.25
C PRO A 445 17.43 -8.05 9.88
N SER A 446 18.07 -8.70 8.90
CA SER A 446 18.00 -8.23 7.51
C SER A 446 16.60 -8.42 6.94
N VAL A 447 16.13 -7.41 6.20
CA VAL A 447 14.81 -7.39 5.56
C VAL A 447 14.85 -8.07 4.19
N THR A 448 16.01 -8.21 3.54
CA THR A 448 16.11 -8.60 2.13
C THR A 448 16.38 -10.08 1.87
N GLN A 449 16.54 -10.90 2.91
CA GLN A 449 16.95 -12.31 2.75
C GLN A 449 15.82 -13.26 2.34
N ASP A 450 14.56 -12.91 2.59
CA ASP A 450 13.41 -13.76 2.24
C ASP A 450 13.03 -13.56 0.76
N ALA A 451 12.77 -14.66 0.05
CA ALA A 451 12.46 -14.63 -1.39
C ALA A 451 11.23 -13.78 -1.72
N ARG A 452 10.26 -13.63 -0.81
CA ARG A 452 9.09 -12.76 -1.01
C ARG A 452 9.46 -11.28 -0.94
N MET A 453 10.51 -10.95 -0.17
CA MET A 453 10.98 -9.59 0.05
C MET A 453 11.74 -9.03 -1.16
N SER A 454 12.29 -9.92 -2.01
CA SER A 454 12.91 -9.50 -3.27
C SER A 454 11.91 -8.78 -4.17
N LEU A 455 10.64 -9.20 -4.16
CA LEU A 455 9.53 -8.64 -4.95
C LEU A 455 8.98 -7.30 -4.43
N ILE A 456 9.44 -6.81 -3.29
CA ILE A 456 8.86 -5.63 -2.61
C ILE A 456 9.91 -4.67 -2.04
N ARG A 457 10.88 -4.24 -2.85
CA ARG A 457 11.94 -3.28 -2.44
C ARG A 457 11.41 -2.02 -1.76
N ALA A 458 10.29 -1.49 -2.23
CA ALA A 458 9.65 -0.31 -1.64
C ALA A 458 9.11 -0.58 -0.23
N LEU A 459 8.44 -1.72 0.00
CA LEU A 459 7.96 -2.10 1.33
C LEU A 459 9.14 -2.37 2.27
N CYS A 460 10.20 -3.03 1.78
CA CYS A 460 11.45 -3.23 2.51
C CYS A 460 12.05 -1.90 2.98
N SER A 461 12.09 -0.90 2.10
CA SER A 461 12.57 0.43 2.42
C SER A 461 11.70 1.10 3.49
N LEU A 462 10.37 0.98 3.38
CA LEU A 462 9.44 1.50 4.38
C LEU A 462 9.64 0.85 5.75
N MET A 463 9.80 -0.48 5.82
CA MET A 463 10.09 -1.17 7.09
C MET A 463 11.36 -0.67 7.75
N VAL A 464 12.44 -0.46 6.98
CA VAL A 464 13.69 0.10 7.50
C VAL A 464 13.49 1.53 8.03
N GLN A 465 12.68 2.36 7.36
CA GLN A 465 12.32 3.70 7.85
C GLN A 465 11.51 3.65 9.14
N CYS A 466 10.54 2.72 9.25
CA CYS A 466 9.77 2.49 10.48
C CYS A 466 10.66 2.10 11.66
N TRP A 467 11.78 1.41 11.41
CA TRP A 467 12.74 0.99 12.42
C TRP A 467 13.90 1.97 12.66
N SER A 468 13.69 3.25 12.35
CA SER A 468 14.64 4.28 12.76
C SER A 468 14.76 4.34 14.29
N MET A 469 15.99 4.29 14.80
CA MET A 469 16.26 4.37 16.24
C MET A 469 15.84 5.71 16.84
N ASN A 470 15.85 6.79 16.05
CA ASN A 470 15.28 8.07 16.46
C ASN A 470 13.78 8.09 16.10
N PRO A 471 12.86 8.20 17.08
CA PRO A 471 11.43 8.26 16.83
C PRO A 471 11.01 9.37 15.86
N ASP A 472 11.68 10.53 15.90
CA ASP A 472 11.36 11.69 15.05
C ASP A 472 11.69 11.46 13.57
N LYS A 473 12.58 10.51 13.28
CA LYS A 473 12.96 10.13 11.90
C LYS A 473 12.08 9.03 11.31
N ARG A 474 11.18 8.43 12.10
CA ARG A 474 10.21 7.45 11.60
C ARG A 474 9.13 8.17 10.78
N PRO A 475 8.59 7.54 9.72
CA PRO A 475 7.50 8.13 8.96
C PRO A 475 6.23 8.27 9.80
N THR A 476 5.32 9.13 9.36
CA THR A 476 3.95 9.18 9.90
C THR A 476 3.10 8.04 9.31
N ALA A 477 1.97 7.71 9.95
CA ALA A 477 1.06 6.70 9.41
C ALA A 477 0.52 7.07 8.02
N GLU A 478 0.31 8.36 7.75
CA GLU A 478 -0.08 8.89 6.44
C GLU A 478 1.02 8.66 5.39
N GLU A 479 2.29 8.92 5.72
CA GLU A 479 3.44 8.65 4.85
C GLU A 479 3.59 7.15 4.58
N CYS A 480 3.37 6.29 5.58
CA CYS A 480 3.32 4.84 5.39
C CYS A 480 2.20 4.45 4.41
N ARG A 481 0.99 5.00 4.57
CA ARG A 481 -0.15 4.72 3.68
C ARG A 481 0.15 5.17 2.25
N LYS A 482 0.71 6.36 2.06
CA LYS A 482 1.14 6.86 0.75
C LYS A 482 2.13 5.90 0.10
N SER A 483 3.12 5.47 0.86
CA SER A 483 4.16 4.53 0.40
C SER A 483 3.61 3.17 -0.02
N ILE A 484 2.56 2.66 0.64
CA ILE A 484 1.95 1.35 0.32
C ILE A 484 0.93 1.45 -0.82
N SER A 485 0.25 2.60 -0.97
CA SER A 485 -0.96 2.71 -1.80
C SER A 485 -0.81 2.46 -3.30
N TRP A 486 0.42 2.51 -3.84
CA TRP A 486 0.69 2.24 -5.26
C TRP A 486 1.13 0.79 -5.52
N MET A 487 1.38 -0.01 -4.47
CA MET A 487 1.80 -1.40 -4.61
C MET A 487 0.62 -2.27 -5.07
N PRO A 488 0.80 -3.15 -6.06
CA PRO A 488 -0.24 -4.10 -6.45
C PRO A 488 -0.70 -4.97 -5.27
N MET A 489 -2.01 -4.98 -5.01
CA MET A 489 -2.61 -5.76 -3.92
C MET A 489 -3.97 -6.34 -4.32
N ILE A 490 -4.38 -7.39 -3.61
CA ILE A 490 -5.70 -8.02 -3.75
C ILE A 490 -6.11 -8.59 -2.40
N VAL A 491 -7.37 -8.40 -2.00
CA VAL A 491 -7.88 -8.91 -0.71
C VAL A 491 -7.78 -10.43 -0.70
N PRO A 492 -7.21 -11.07 0.35
CA PRO A 492 -7.13 -12.52 0.47
C PRO A 492 -8.51 -13.18 0.37
N ALA A 493 -8.60 -14.39 -0.19
CA ALA A 493 -9.83 -15.18 -0.12
C ALA A 493 -9.52 -16.66 -0.19
N HIS A 494 -10.19 -17.44 0.65
CA HIS A 494 -10.15 -18.88 0.61
C HIS A 494 -10.87 -19.38 -0.65
N THR A 495 -10.18 -20.19 -1.45
CA THR A 495 -10.77 -20.87 -2.62
C THR A 495 -11.62 -22.08 -2.23
N GLN A 496 -11.53 -22.53 -0.96
CA GLN A 496 -12.33 -23.63 -0.44
C GLN A 496 -13.82 -23.27 -0.40
N GLY A 497 -14.62 -23.98 -1.20
CA GLY A 497 -16.07 -23.76 -1.30
C GLY A 497 -16.49 -22.73 -2.35
N MET A 498 -15.55 -22.11 -3.07
CA MET A 498 -15.86 -21.32 -4.27
C MET A 498 -16.14 -22.24 -5.46
N ASN A 499 -17.01 -21.80 -6.37
CA ASN A 499 -17.16 -22.45 -7.67
C ASN A 499 -15.83 -22.41 -8.44
N GLU A 500 -15.51 -23.46 -9.20
CA GLU A 500 -14.23 -23.58 -9.92
C GLU A 500 -13.92 -22.38 -10.82
N GLU A 501 -14.93 -21.84 -11.51
CA GLU A 501 -14.82 -20.64 -12.36
C GLU A 501 -14.46 -19.37 -11.56
N VAL A 502 -15.05 -19.17 -10.38
CA VAL A 502 -14.74 -18.02 -9.51
C VAL A 502 -13.33 -18.17 -8.95
N SER A 503 -12.95 -19.38 -8.56
CA SER A 503 -11.61 -19.68 -8.07
C SER A 503 -10.54 -19.47 -9.16
N SER A 504 -10.81 -19.88 -10.40
CA SER A 504 -9.86 -19.71 -11.50
C SER A 504 -9.74 -18.24 -11.92
N THR A 505 -10.85 -17.49 -12.03
CA THR A 505 -10.82 -16.04 -12.30
C THR A 505 -10.04 -15.28 -11.23
N ARG A 506 -10.22 -15.63 -9.95
CA ARG A 506 -9.42 -15.07 -8.86
C ARG A 506 -7.93 -15.40 -9.00
N GLY A 507 -7.59 -16.63 -9.37
CA GLY A 507 -6.21 -17.03 -9.67
C GLY A 507 -5.59 -16.19 -10.78
N ALA A 508 -6.35 -15.88 -11.83
CA ALA A 508 -5.90 -15.01 -12.92
C ALA A 508 -5.67 -13.55 -12.45
N GLN A 509 -6.55 -13.01 -11.60
CA GLN A 509 -6.36 -11.67 -11.02
C GLN A 509 -5.10 -11.60 -10.15
N LEU A 510 -4.82 -12.65 -9.38
CA LEU A 510 -3.63 -12.74 -8.56
C LEU A 510 -2.35 -12.80 -9.41
N LEU A 511 -2.38 -13.58 -10.50
CA LEU A 511 -1.29 -13.63 -11.47
C LEU A 511 -1.04 -12.26 -12.11
N ASN A 512 -2.08 -11.49 -12.44
CA ASN A 512 -1.91 -10.13 -12.95
C ASN A 512 -1.21 -9.22 -11.94
N ARG A 513 -1.60 -9.27 -10.66
CA ARG A 513 -0.95 -8.48 -9.59
C ARG A 513 0.51 -8.86 -9.42
N LEU A 514 0.84 -10.16 -9.46
CA LEU A 514 2.23 -10.62 -9.45
C LEU A 514 2.99 -10.13 -10.69
N GLY A 515 2.38 -10.21 -11.88
CA GLY A 515 2.97 -9.72 -13.12
C GLY A 515 3.27 -8.22 -13.09
N GLU A 516 2.37 -7.42 -12.52
CA GLU A 516 2.58 -5.99 -12.28
C GLU A 516 3.76 -5.73 -11.33
N MET A 517 3.89 -6.52 -10.27
CA MET A 517 5.03 -6.41 -9.35
C MET A 517 6.34 -6.72 -10.06
N TYR A 518 6.43 -7.85 -10.77
CA TYR A 518 7.63 -8.19 -11.56
C TYR A 518 7.97 -7.11 -12.59
N LYS A 519 6.96 -6.56 -13.29
CA LYS A 519 7.12 -5.44 -14.22
C LYS A 519 7.73 -4.21 -13.54
N GLN A 520 7.25 -3.84 -12.35
CA GLN A 520 7.80 -2.72 -11.57
C GLN A 520 9.25 -2.94 -11.11
N GLN A 521 9.71 -4.20 -11.06
CA GLN A 521 11.10 -4.53 -10.73
C GLN A 521 12.03 -4.64 -11.93
N GLY A 522 11.49 -4.52 -13.15
CA GLY A 522 12.23 -4.81 -14.38
C GLY A 522 12.43 -6.30 -14.66
N ASP A 523 11.78 -7.20 -13.90
CA ASP A 523 11.80 -8.64 -14.19
C ASP A 523 10.73 -8.98 -15.23
N TYR A 524 11.01 -8.59 -16.46
CA TYR A 524 10.06 -8.72 -17.56
C TYR A 524 9.79 -10.17 -17.95
N LEU A 525 10.67 -11.11 -17.60
CA LEU A 525 10.48 -12.54 -17.91
C LEU A 525 9.39 -13.13 -17.01
N ASN A 526 9.53 -12.98 -15.69
CA ASN A 526 8.52 -13.47 -14.76
C ASN A 526 7.18 -12.72 -14.92
N ALA A 527 7.22 -11.41 -15.25
CA ALA A 527 6.03 -10.66 -15.59
C ALA A 527 5.28 -11.27 -16.79
N PHE A 528 6.01 -11.59 -17.88
CA PHE A 528 5.44 -12.21 -19.07
C PHE A 528 4.79 -13.56 -18.77
N ASP A 529 5.46 -14.40 -17.97
CA ASP A 529 4.93 -15.71 -17.57
C ASP A 529 3.63 -15.59 -16.75
N CYS A 530 3.58 -14.64 -15.81
CA CYS A 530 2.38 -14.35 -15.03
C CYS A 530 1.21 -13.93 -15.91
N PHE A 531 1.41 -12.95 -16.78
CA PHE A 531 0.36 -12.46 -17.69
C PHE A 531 -0.06 -13.52 -18.71
N THR A 532 0.86 -14.34 -19.21
CA THR A 532 0.53 -15.44 -20.14
C THR A 532 -0.35 -16.50 -19.46
N LYS A 533 -0.01 -16.89 -18.22
CA LYS A 533 -0.83 -17.83 -17.43
C LYS A 533 -2.22 -17.25 -17.15
N ALA A 534 -2.32 -15.96 -16.81
CA ALA A 534 -3.60 -15.28 -16.61
C ALA A 534 -4.44 -15.25 -17.91
N SER A 535 -3.80 -14.98 -19.05
CA SER A 535 -4.45 -14.96 -20.38
C SER A 535 -5.19 -16.26 -20.71
N ASN A 536 -4.54 -17.40 -20.44
CA ASN A 536 -5.11 -18.72 -20.69
C ASN A 536 -6.36 -18.97 -19.83
N ILE A 537 -6.35 -18.50 -18.58
CA ILE A 537 -7.49 -18.65 -17.67
C ILE A 537 -8.65 -17.76 -18.14
N TYR A 538 -8.41 -16.48 -18.43
CA TYR A 538 -9.45 -15.58 -18.90
C TYR A 538 -10.08 -16.04 -20.22
N THR A 539 -9.27 -16.61 -21.12
CA THR A 539 -9.76 -17.20 -22.37
C THR A 539 -10.62 -18.43 -22.10
N THR A 540 -10.23 -19.30 -21.16
CA THR A 540 -10.99 -20.50 -20.79
C THR A 540 -12.32 -20.15 -20.13
N ASN A 541 -12.32 -19.13 -19.27
CA ASN A 541 -13.50 -18.66 -18.54
C ASN A 541 -14.40 -17.73 -19.38
N ASN A 542 -13.99 -17.37 -20.61
CA ASN A 542 -14.65 -16.36 -21.44
C ASN A 542 -14.83 -14.99 -20.72
N ASP A 543 -13.88 -14.62 -19.86
CA ASP A 543 -13.89 -13.31 -19.19
C ASP A 543 -13.24 -12.26 -20.09
N SER A 544 -14.07 -11.55 -20.85
CA SER A 544 -13.63 -10.51 -21.78
C SER A 544 -12.91 -9.36 -21.07
N ASN A 545 -13.37 -8.94 -19.89
CA ASN A 545 -12.78 -7.81 -19.17
C ASN A 545 -11.39 -8.17 -18.62
N GLY A 546 -11.28 -9.34 -18.01
CA GLY A 546 -9.99 -9.88 -17.55
C GLY A 546 -9.00 -10.08 -18.69
N LYS A 547 -9.48 -10.61 -19.84
CA LYS A 547 -8.67 -10.75 -21.05
C LYS A 547 -8.16 -9.39 -21.55
N ALA A 548 -9.02 -8.39 -21.67
CA ALA A 548 -8.64 -7.05 -22.14
C ALA A 548 -7.60 -6.38 -21.22
N TYR A 549 -7.78 -6.50 -19.91
CA TYR A 549 -6.83 -6.00 -18.91
C TYR A 549 -5.45 -6.65 -19.05
N ASN A 550 -5.44 -7.97 -19.24
CA ASN A 550 -4.22 -8.73 -19.40
C ASN A 550 -3.51 -8.40 -20.73
N LEU A 551 -4.26 -8.24 -21.82
CA LEU A 551 -3.72 -7.79 -23.12
C LEU A 551 -3.08 -6.40 -23.00
N HIS A 552 -3.72 -5.47 -22.28
CA HIS A 552 -3.14 -4.15 -22.02
C HIS A 552 -1.82 -4.26 -21.22
N SER A 553 -1.77 -5.14 -20.22
CA SER A 553 -0.57 -5.38 -19.41
C SER A 553 0.57 -6.03 -20.21
N LEU A 554 0.25 -6.95 -21.13
CA LEU A 554 1.20 -7.51 -22.10
C LEU A 554 1.69 -6.43 -23.08
N ALA A 555 0.80 -5.56 -23.56
CA ALA A 555 1.16 -4.47 -24.45
C ALA A 555 2.18 -3.52 -23.80
N ASP A 556 1.95 -3.12 -22.54
CA ASP A 556 2.93 -2.36 -21.75
C ASP A 556 4.29 -3.07 -21.71
N LEU A 557 4.30 -4.38 -21.49
CA LEU A 557 5.53 -5.15 -21.36
C LEU A 557 6.33 -5.20 -22.67
N HIS A 558 5.64 -5.43 -23.78
CA HIS A 558 6.24 -5.36 -25.12
C HIS A 558 6.74 -3.94 -25.43
N LEU A 559 6.00 -2.91 -25.01
CA LEU A 559 6.42 -1.52 -25.16
C LEU A 559 7.73 -1.23 -24.41
N PHE A 560 7.86 -1.70 -23.17
CA PHE A 560 9.09 -1.57 -22.39
C PHE A 560 10.28 -2.33 -22.98
N ARG A 561 10.04 -3.38 -23.77
CA ARG A 561 11.09 -4.12 -24.51
C ARG A 561 11.43 -3.51 -25.88
N GLY A 562 10.75 -2.44 -26.30
CA GLY A 562 10.91 -1.85 -27.63
C GLY A 562 10.20 -2.64 -28.75
N GLU A 563 9.39 -3.64 -28.40
CA GLU A 563 8.64 -4.49 -29.33
C GLU A 563 7.33 -3.77 -29.74
N HIS A 564 7.48 -2.68 -30.49
CA HIS A 564 6.39 -1.74 -30.79
C HIS A 564 5.26 -2.35 -31.62
N VAL A 565 5.56 -3.32 -32.49
CA VAL A 565 4.55 -3.96 -33.36
C VAL A 565 3.62 -4.85 -32.53
N GLU A 566 4.20 -5.66 -31.67
CA GLU A 566 3.50 -6.53 -30.73
C GLU A 566 2.67 -5.70 -29.74
N ALA A 567 3.26 -4.64 -29.17
CA ALA A 567 2.57 -3.72 -28.28
C ALA A 567 1.34 -3.09 -28.95
N ALA A 568 1.49 -2.58 -30.18
CA ALA A 568 0.37 -2.02 -30.94
C ALA A 568 -0.73 -3.06 -31.19
N SER A 569 -0.37 -4.31 -31.50
CA SER A 569 -1.35 -5.38 -31.71
C SER A 569 -2.15 -5.66 -30.45
N PHE A 570 -1.49 -5.81 -29.29
CA PHE A 570 -2.16 -6.10 -28.03
C PHE A 570 -3.05 -4.94 -27.56
N TYR A 571 -2.59 -3.68 -27.66
CA TYR A 571 -3.45 -2.55 -27.35
C TYR A 571 -4.67 -2.46 -28.29
N THR A 572 -4.52 -2.82 -29.56
CA THR A 572 -5.63 -2.83 -30.52
C THR A 572 -6.67 -3.89 -30.16
N GLU A 573 -6.24 -5.10 -29.78
CA GLU A 573 -7.17 -6.15 -29.33
C GLU A 573 -7.87 -5.75 -28.02
N ALA A 574 -7.14 -5.21 -27.05
CA ALA A 574 -7.73 -4.69 -25.80
C ALA A 574 -8.74 -3.55 -26.08
N LEU A 575 -8.39 -2.63 -26.98
CA LEU A 575 -9.25 -1.53 -27.41
C LEU A 575 -10.57 -2.04 -28.01
N GLN A 576 -10.50 -3.08 -28.85
CA GLN A 576 -11.69 -3.69 -29.43
C GLN A 576 -12.61 -4.26 -28.34
N ILE A 577 -12.06 -5.05 -27.42
CA ILE A 577 -12.86 -5.65 -26.33
C ILE A 577 -13.48 -4.57 -25.43
N TYR A 578 -12.72 -3.53 -25.06
CA TYR A 578 -13.28 -2.42 -24.25
C TYR A 578 -14.34 -1.62 -25.00
N THR A 579 -14.25 -1.55 -26.34
CA THR A 579 -15.30 -0.94 -27.16
C THR A 579 -16.57 -1.80 -27.17
N GLU A 580 -16.44 -3.11 -27.27
CA GLU A 580 -17.57 -4.06 -27.28
C GLU A 580 -18.26 -4.16 -25.91
N THR A 581 -17.49 -4.15 -24.82
CA THR A 581 -18.00 -4.19 -23.44
C THR A 581 -18.53 -2.84 -22.95
N GLY A 582 -18.19 -1.75 -23.64
CA GLY A 582 -18.63 -0.39 -23.30
C GLY A 582 -17.83 0.26 -22.17
N ASP A 583 -16.68 -0.30 -21.77
CA ASP A 583 -15.79 0.33 -20.80
C ASP A 583 -15.05 1.52 -21.44
N ARG A 584 -15.64 2.71 -21.31
CA ARG A 584 -15.09 3.94 -21.89
C ARG A 584 -13.76 4.35 -21.25
N THR A 585 -13.53 4.02 -19.98
CA THR A 585 -12.31 4.40 -19.26
C THR A 585 -11.13 3.59 -19.79
N GLU A 586 -11.26 2.27 -19.80
CA GLU A 586 -10.19 1.39 -20.26
C GLU A 586 -9.99 1.45 -21.79
N ARG A 587 -11.05 1.72 -22.55
CA ARG A 587 -10.94 2.10 -23.96
C ARG A 587 -9.99 3.29 -24.15
N ALA A 588 -10.17 4.36 -23.37
CA ALA A 588 -9.29 5.53 -23.45
C ALA A 588 -7.85 5.20 -23.03
N SER A 589 -7.68 4.30 -22.06
CA SER A 589 -6.37 3.79 -21.65
C SER A 589 -5.65 3.09 -22.81
N SER A 590 -6.31 2.18 -23.53
CA SER A 590 -5.72 1.50 -24.69
C SER A 590 -5.41 2.45 -25.85
N ILE A 591 -6.23 3.48 -26.08
CA ILE A 591 -5.93 4.54 -27.06
C ILE A 591 -4.66 5.30 -26.67
N ARG A 592 -4.48 5.61 -25.38
CA ARG A 592 -3.26 6.26 -24.87
C ARG A 592 -2.03 5.37 -25.05
N GLY A 593 -2.15 4.07 -24.82
CA GLY A 593 -1.09 3.10 -25.08
C GLY A 593 -0.67 3.07 -26.55
N LEU A 594 -1.64 3.06 -27.48
CA LEU A 594 -1.37 3.20 -28.92
C LEU A 594 -0.71 4.54 -29.26
N ALA A 595 -1.17 5.64 -28.66
CA ALA A 595 -0.57 6.95 -28.87
C ALA A 595 0.92 6.97 -28.47
N GLU A 596 1.24 6.33 -27.35
CA GLU A 596 2.62 6.19 -26.87
C GLU A 596 3.48 5.34 -27.83
N VAL A 597 2.94 4.23 -28.35
CA VAL A 597 3.64 3.43 -29.37
C VAL A 597 3.96 4.28 -30.60
N ARG A 598 2.97 5.03 -31.11
CA ARG A 598 3.13 5.92 -32.28
C ARG A 598 4.16 7.02 -32.00
N ARG A 599 4.16 7.58 -30.79
CA ARG A 599 5.14 8.57 -30.36
C ARG A 599 6.56 8.00 -30.39
N LEU A 600 6.77 6.80 -29.84
CA LEU A 600 8.08 6.13 -29.82
C LEU A 600 8.57 5.73 -31.22
N GLN A 601 7.65 5.44 -32.15
CA GLN A 601 7.97 5.20 -33.56
C GLN A 601 8.27 6.49 -34.36
N GLY A 602 8.13 7.68 -33.75
CA GLY A 602 8.28 8.96 -34.43
C GLY A 602 7.08 9.37 -35.29
N GLU A 603 5.96 8.65 -35.21
CA GLU A 603 4.70 8.94 -35.89
C GLU A 603 3.87 9.98 -35.13
N TYR A 604 4.47 11.13 -34.87
CA TYR A 604 3.96 12.15 -33.95
C TYR A 604 2.59 12.73 -34.33
N ASN A 605 2.27 12.88 -35.62
CA ASN A 605 0.96 13.34 -36.07
C ASN A 605 -0.17 12.38 -35.63
N GLU A 606 0.07 11.08 -35.76
CA GLU A 606 -0.90 10.06 -35.35
C GLU A 606 -0.97 9.94 -33.83
N ALA A 607 0.18 10.05 -33.14
CA ALA A 607 0.23 10.13 -31.68
C ALA A 607 -0.61 11.30 -31.15
N SER A 608 -0.46 12.51 -31.70
CA SER A 608 -1.25 13.70 -31.33
C SER A 608 -2.75 13.48 -31.53
N ARG A 609 -3.15 12.83 -32.63
CA ARG A 609 -4.56 12.49 -32.89
C ARG A 609 -5.11 11.55 -31.82
N LEU A 610 -4.39 10.48 -31.50
CA LEU A 610 -4.79 9.48 -30.51
C LEU A 610 -4.81 10.05 -29.08
N TYR A 611 -3.81 10.84 -28.68
CA TYR A 611 -3.83 11.53 -27.39
C TYR A 611 -5.00 12.50 -27.29
N SER A 612 -5.31 13.24 -28.35
CA SER A 612 -6.46 14.16 -28.38
C SER A 612 -7.80 13.42 -28.23
N GLU A 613 -7.95 12.28 -28.91
CA GLU A 613 -9.12 11.40 -28.76
C GLU A 613 -9.25 10.89 -27.32
N CYS A 614 -8.16 10.36 -26.75
CA CYS A 614 -8.09 9.90 -25.37
C CYS A 614 -8.43 11.02 -24.37
N LEU A 615 -7.90 12.23 -24.60
CA LEU A 615 -8.10 13.40 -23.75
C LEU A 615 -9.58 13.82 -23.73
N GLN A 616 -10.25 13.79 -24.88
CA GLN A 616 -11.67 14.07 -24.97
C GLN A 616 -12.48 13.06 -24.17
N ILE A 617 -12.18 11.77 -24.29
CA ILE A 617 -12.90 10.72 -23.55
C ILE A 617 -12.72 10.91 -22.04
N TYR A 618 -11.51 11.12 -21.54
CA TYR A 618 -11.29 11.33 -20.10
C TYR A 618 -11.87 12.65 -19.59
N THR A 619 -11.97 13.67 -20.44
CA THR A 619 -12.67 14.92 -20.11
C THR A 619 -14.18 14.66 -19.98
N ASP A 620 -14.78 13.90 -20.88
CA ASP A 620 -16.21 13.54 -20.84
C ASP A 620 -16.56 12.67 -19.63
N ILE A 621 -15.69 11.74 -19.24
CA ILE A 621 -15.88 10.86 -18.07
C ILE A 621 -15.64 11.62 -16.76
N GLY A 622 -14.82 12.67 -16.78
CA GLY A 622 -14.44 13.44 -15.60
C GLY A 622 -13.29 12.83 -14.78
N THR A 623 -12.50 11.91 -15.34
CA THR A 623 -11.34 11.32 -14.67
C THR A 623 -10.13 12.25 -14.74
N ARG A 624 -10.07 13.20 -13.80
CA ARG A 624 -9.03 14.25 -13.75
C ARG A 624 -7.59 13.73 -13.80
N ARG A 625 -7.24 12.71 -13.00
CA ARG A 625 -5.88 12.13 -13.00
C ARG A 625 -5.49 11.60 -14.39
N HIS A 626 -6.35 10.80 -15.02
CA HIS A 626 -6.07 10.26 -16.37
C HIS A 626 -5.97 11.36 -17.43
N ARG A 627 -6.78 12.43 -17.31
CA ARG A 627 -6.68 13.62 -18.15
C ARG A 627 -5.29 14.27 -18.05
N ALA A 628 -4.75 14.44 -16.85
CA ALA A 628 -3.42 15.00 -16.63
C ALA A 628 -2.28 14.12 -17.21
N VAL A 629 -2.40 12.81 -17.08
CA VAL A 629 -1.46 11.86 -17.70
C VAL A 629 -1.50 11.97 -19.23
N THR A 630 -2.69 12.04 -19.83
CA THR A 630 -2.84 12.18 -21.29
C THR A 630 -2.33 13.53 -21.79
N LEU A 631 -2.57 14.64 -21.07
CA LEU A 631 -1.99 15.95 -21.36
C LEU A 631 -0.46 15.90 -21.37
N SER A 632 0.14 15.20 -20.41
CA SER A 632 1.60 15.02 -20.35
C SER A 632 2.14 14.23 -21.55
N GLY A 633 1.40 13.22 -22.02
CA GLY A 633 1.73 12.48 -23.24
C GLY A 633 1.68 13.35 -24.50
N LEU A 634 0.62 14.16 -24.64
CA LEU A 634 0.49 15.11 -25.75
C LEU A 634 1.58 16.21 -25.70
N ALA A 635 1.88 16.72 -24.50
CA ALA A 635 2.96 17.67 -24.29
C ALA A 635 4.32 17.11 -24.72
N SER A 636 4.57 15.82 -24.45
CA SER A 636 5.77 15.12 -24.92
C SER A 636 5.85 15.10 -26.45
N VAL A 637 4.74 14.90 -27.16
CA VAL A 637 4.73 14.97 -28.63
C VAL A 637 5.15 16.35 -29.13
N HIS A 638 4.58 17.42 -28.57
CA HIS A 638 4.96 18.80 -28.90
C HIS A 638 6.42 19.11 -28.54
N LEU A 639 6.93 18.58 -27.44
CA LEU A 639 8.33 18.71 -27.05
C LEU A 639 9.28 18.11 -28.11
N HIS A 640 8.95 16.93 -28.65
CA HIS A 640 9.75 16.29 -29.71
C HIS A 640 9.61 16.97 -31.08
N HIS A 641 8.59 17.84 -31.25
CA HIS A 641 8.43 18.72 -32.41
C HIS A 641 9.11 20.09 -32.23
N ASP A 642 9.86 20.30 -31.14
CA ASP A 642 10.43 21.59 -30.74
C ASP A 642 9.37 22.70 -30.53
N GLU A 643 8.11 22.33 -30.34
CA GLU A 643 6.98 23.23 -30.06
C GLU A 643 6.89 23.53 -28.56
N TYR A 644 7.99 24.06 -28.00
CA TYR A 644 8.19 24.17 -26.56
C TYR A 644 7.10 24.96 -25.82
N SER A 645 6.52 26.01 -26.43
CA SER A 645 5.45 26.79 -25.81
C SER A 645 4.15 26.00 -25.64
N GLN A 646 3.84 25.08 -26.57
CA GLN A 646 2.68 24.20 -26.47
C GLN A 646 2.93 23.13 -25.41
N ALA A 647 4.13 22.54 -25.39
CA ALA A 647 4.53 21.59 -24.36
C ALA A 647 4.47 22.20 -22.94
N GLU A 648 4.99 23.43 -22.76
CA GLU A 648 4.92 24.16 -21.50
C GLU A 648 3.48 24.35 -21.02
N THR A 649 2.58 24.77 -21.92
CA THR A 649 1.17 25.00 -21.61
C THR A 649 0.51 23.70 -21.12
N LEU A 650 0.68 22.61 -21.86
CA LEU A 650 0.06 21.32 -21.57
C LEU A 650 0.63 20.67 -20.30
N TYR A 651 1.94 20.73 -20.08
CA TYR A 651 2.54 20.23 -18.83
C TYR A 651 2.15 21.08 -17.62
N SER A 652 1.98 22.39 -17.78
CA SER A 652 1.50 23.28 -16.70
C SER A 652 0.06 22.95 -16.32
N GLU A 653 -0.81 22.70 -17.31
CA GLU A 653 -2.18 22.25 -17.05
C GLU A 653 -2.20 20.86 -16.36
N ALA A 654 -1.36 19.93 -16.80
CA ALA A 654 -1.24 18.62 -16.15
C ALA A 654 -0.78 18.76 -14.68
N LEU A 655 0.20 19.62 -14.40
CA LEU A 655 0.69 19.91 -13.06
C LEU A 655 -0.42 20.48 -12.15
N GLU A 656 -1.21 21.43 -12.65
CA GLU A 656 -2.34 22.00 -11.92
C GLU A 656 -3.33 20.90 -11.53
N ILE A 657 -3.72 20.04 -12.48
CA ILE A 657 -4.64 18.94 -12.21
C ILE A 657 -4.06 17.94 -11.20
N PHE A 658 -2.79 17.54 -11.36
CA PHE A 658 -2.12 16.66 -10.38
C PHE A 658 -2.07 17.29 -8.99
N THR A 659 -1.95 18.61 -8.91
CA THR A 659 -2.03 19.38 -7.65
C THR A 659 -3.42 19.30 -7.04
N GLU A 660 -4.47 19.54 -7.83
CA GLU A 660 -5.87 19.47 -7.37
C GLU A 660 -6.27 18.08 -6.87
N VAL A 661 -5.84 17.01 -7.56
CA VAL A 661 -6.19 15.63 -7.17
C VAL A 661 -5.28 15.08 -6.06
N GLY A 662 -4.29 15.86 -5.60
CA GLY A 662 -3.33 15.43 -4.58
C GLY A 662 -2.35 14.35 -5.05
N ASP A 663 -2.16 14.18 -6.35
CA ASP A 663 -1.25 13.20 -6.95
C ASP A 663 0.18 13.74 -6.96
N ARG A 664 0.87 13.58 -5.83
CA ARG A 664 2.24 14.07 -5.65
C ARG A 664 3.24 13.43 -6.63
N GLN A 665 3.05 12.17 -7.01
CA GLN A 665 3.92 11.53 -8.00
C GLN A 665 3.74 12.17 -9.38
N GLY A 666 2.49 12.38 -9.82
CA GLY A 666 2.18 13.11 -11.04
C GLY A 666 2.70 14.55 -11.04
N GLN A 667 2.62 15.25 -9.89
CA GLN A 667 3.20 16.60 -9.72
C GLN A 667 4.71 16.59 -9.95
N GLY A 668 5.44 15.66 -9.31
CA GLY A 668 6.89 15.52 -9.47
C GLY A 668 7.28 15.27 -10.94
N THR A 669 6.56 14.40 -11.63
CA THR A 669 6.80 14.09 -13.04
C THR A 669 6.50 15.29 -13.95
N ALA A 670 5.40 16.01 -13.73
CA ALA A 670 5.05 17.19 -14.51
C ALA A 670 6.05 18.34 -14.30
N LEU A 671 6.53 18.55 -13.06
CA LEU A 671 7.58 19.52 -12.74
C LEU A 671 8.91 19.17 -13.41
N TRP A 672 9.31 17.89 -13.40
CA TRP A 672 10.50 17.43 -14.11
C TRP A 672 10.37 17.66 -15.63
N ASN A 673 9.23 17.32 -16.22
CA ASN A 673 8.98 17.57 -17.65
C ASN A 673 9.03 19.07 -18.01
N LEU A 674 8.44 19.94 -17.17
CA LEU A 674 8.56 21.40 -17.35
C LEU A 674 10.01 21.87 -17.25
N ALA A 675 10.79 21.28 -16.35
CA ALA A 675 12.21 21.59 -16.22
C ALA A 675 12.98 21.19 -17.49
N GLU A 676 12.68 20.04 -18.09
CA GLU A 676 13.24 19.61 -19.38
C GLU A 676 12.88 20.58 -20.52
N VAL A 677 11.62 21.05 -20.59
CA VAL A 677 11.20 22.08 -21.57
C VAL A 677 12.08 23.32 -21.45
N TYR A 678 12.23 23.89 -20.25
CA TYR A 678 13.08 25.07 -20.05
C TYR A 678 14.57 24.78 -20.28
N ARG A 679 15.05 23.57 -19.97
CA ARG A 679 16.45 23.18 -20.23
C ARG A 679 16.74 23.15 -21.73
N LEU A 680 15.83 22.60 -22.53
CA LEU A 680 15.94 22.56 -24.00
C LEU A 680 15.83 23.95 -24.63
N GLN A 681 14.98 24.83 -24.07
CA GLN A 681 14.93 26.26 -24.43
C GLN A 681 16.18 27.05 -23.97
N LYS A 682 17.10 26.44 -23.22
CA LYS A 682 18.27 27.07 -22.58
C LYS A 682 17.90 28.12 -21.52
N GLU A 683 16.67 28.09 -21.01
CA GLU A 683 16.19 28.87 -19.88
C GLU A 683 16.58 28.22 -18.54
N TYR A 684 17.89 28.07 -18.34
CA TYR A 684 18.42 27.26 -17.25
C TYR A 684 17.98 27.71 -15.84
N SER A 685 17.70 29.00 -15.63
CA SER A 685 17.21 29.50 -14.34
C SER A 685 15.81 29.00 -14.02
N GLN A 686 14.93 28.92 -15.04
CA GLN A 686 13.60 28.35 -14.87
C GLN A 686 13.67 26.83 -14.68
N ALA A 687 14.53 26.15 -15.46
CA ALA A 687 14.77 24.72 -15.31
C ALA A 687 15.23 24.35 -13.89
N THR A 688 16.22 25.07 -13.36
CA THR A 688 16.74 24.89 -11.98
C THR A 688 15.62 25.01 -10.95
N LYS A 689 14.71 25.99 -11.11
CA LYS A 689 13.56 26.18 -10.22
C LYS A 689 12.62 24.97 -10.25
N ARG A 690 12.21 24.52 -11.44
CA ARG A 690 11.27 23.40 -11.60
C ARG A 690 11.87 22.06 -11.15
N TYR A 691 13.15 21.80 -11.42
CA TYR A 691 13.82 20.65 -10.85
C TYR A 691 13.89 20.71 -9.32
N SER A 692 14.05 21.90 -8.71
CA SER A 692 14.07 22.03 -7.24
C SER A 692 12.73 21.63 -6.63
N GLU A 693 11.63 22.11 -7.23
CA GLU A 693 10.26 21.76 -6.83
C GLU A 693 9.97 20.26 -7.03
N ALA A 694 10.46 19.67 -8.13
CA ALA A 694 10.36 18.24 -8.38
C ALA A 694 11.16 17.41 -7.36
N LEU A 695 12.38 17.85 -7.02
CA LEU A 695 13.24 17.18 -6.05
C LEU A 695 12.62 17.17 -4.66
N GLU A 696 12.08 18.30 -4.21
CA GLU A 696 11.34 18.41 -2.95
C GLU A 696 10.14 17.47 -2.93
N THR A 697 9.38 17.44 -4.04
CA THR A 697 8.23 16.53 -4.17
C THR A 697 8.63 15.05 -4.07
N TYR A 698 9.71 14.64 -4.72
CA TYR A 698 10.18 13.25 -4.65
C TYR A 698 10.84 12.90 -3.31
N ILE A 699 11.44 13.86 -2.61
CA ILE A 699 11.89 13.70 -1.23
C ILE A 699 10.70 13.49 -0.30
N ASP A 700 9.67 14.33 -0.40
CA ASP A 700 8.45 14.27 0.41
C ASP A 700 7.74 12.91 0.32
N ILE A 701 7.66 12.34 -0.89
CA ILE A 701 7.03 11.03 -1.10
C ILE A 701 7.99 9.84 -0.95
N GLY A 702 9.27 10.10 -0.64
CA GLY A 702 10.28 9.05 -0.47
C GLY A 702 10.66 8.30 -1.74
N ASP A 703 10.37 8.84 -2.92
CA ASP A 703 10.67 8.24 -4.22
C ASP A 703 12.15 8.48 -4.58
N LYS A 704 12.98 7.48 -4.27
CA LYS A 704 14.41 7.53 -4.57
C LYS A 704 14.69 7.55 -6.08
N GLN A 705 13.91 6.83 -6.88
CA GLN A 705 14.14 6.76 -8.33
C GLN A 705 13.87 8.14 -8.95
N GLY A 706 12.72 8.77 -8.62
CA GLY A 706 12.39 10.13 -9.05
C GLY A 706 13.43 11.16 -8.60
N ARG A 707 13.96 11.06 -7.37
CA ARG A 707 15.08 11.90 -6.90
C ARG A 707 16.32 11.75 -7.78
N GLY A 708 16.70 10.51 -8.12
CA GLY A 708 17.84 10.24 -9.01
C GLY A 708 17.66 10.88 -10.38
N THR A 709 16.48 10.74 -10.99
CA THR A 709 16.16 11.31 -12.32
C THR A 709 16.18 12.85 -12.31
N VAL A 710 15.69 13.47 -11.23
CA VAL A 710 15.75 14.93 -11.07
C VAL A 710 17.19 15.42 -10.88
N LEU A 711 18.01 14.73 -10.07
CA LEU A 711 19.42 15.07 -9.88
C LEU A 711 20.22 14.94 -11.18
N TRP A 712 19.93 13.91 -11.97
CA TRP A 712 20.49 13.76 -13.32
C TRP A 712 20.12 14.94 -14.22
N GLY A 713 18.85 15.38 -14.21
CA GLY A 713 18.39 16.57 -14.95
C GLY A 713 19.08 17.87 -14.49
N PHE A 714 19.23 18.07 -13.19
CA PHE A 714 20.01 19.18 -12.63
C PHE A 714 21.46 19.16 -13.10
N ALA A 715 22.10 18.00 -13.06
CA ALA A 715 23.48 17.84 -13.49
C ALA A 715 23.64 18.19 -14.98
N GLN A 716 22.67 17.85 -15.83
CA GLN A 716 22.65 18.26 -17.23
C GLN A 716 22.54 19.79 -17.40
N VAL A 717 21.79 20.48 -16.54
CA VAL A 717 21.76 21.97 -16.55
C VAL A 717 23.14 22.54 -16.25
N HIS A 718 23.81 22.05 -15.20
CA HIS A 718 25.16 22.50 -14.84
C HIS A 718 26.17 22.18 -15.93
N ARG A 719 26.12 20.99 -16.53
CA ARG A 719 26.98 20.59 -17.66
C ARG A 719 26.77 21.52 -18.87
N ASN A 720 25.53 21.83 -19.22
CA ASN A 720 25.22 22.73 -20.34
C ASN A 720 25.66 24.18 -20.10
N ARG A 721 25.82 24.59 -18.83
CA ARG A 721 26.41 25.87 -18.44
C ARG A 721 27.95 25.86 -18.40
N GLY A 722 28.59 24.69 -18.56
CA GLY A 722 30.03 24.51 -18.39
C GLY A 722 30.48 24.39 -16.93
N GLU A 723 29.55 24.23 -15.99
CA GLU A 723 29.80 24.06 -14.55
C GLU A 723 30.09 22.58 -14.24
N TYR A 724 31.12 22.02 -14.88
CA TYR A 724 31.36 20.58 -14.92
C TYR A 724 31.61 19.92 -13.55
N ASN A 725 32.25 20.61 -12.59
CA ASN A 725 32.46 20.06 -11.24
C ASN A 725 31.13 19.80 -10.51
N GLU A 726 30.18 20.71 -10.67
CA GLU A 726 28.88 20.61 -10.02
C GLU A 726 28.01 19.56 -10.71
N ALA A 727 28.12 19.46 -12.04
CA ALA A 727 27.53 18.36 -12.80
C ALA A 727 28.07 17.00 -12.34
N ILE A 728 29.38 16.85 -12.19
CA ILE A 728 30.01 15.59 -11.73
C ILE A 728 29.47 15.21 -10.36
N LYS A 729 29.44 16.13 -9.39
CA LYS A 729 28.91 15.86 -8.04
C LYS A 729 27.48 15.33 -8.09
N LEU A 730 26.61 15.99 -8.86
CA LEU A 730 25.20 15.63 -8.96
C LEU A 730 24.97 14.32 -9.72
N PHE A 731 25.73 14.08 -10.80
CA PHE A 731 25.66 12.79 -11.50
C PHE A 731 26.17 11.65 -10.62
N SER A 732 27.22 11.85 -9.80
CA SER A 732 27.68 10.83 -8.86
C SER A 732 26.61 10.48 -7.83
N GLU A 733 25.94 11.47 -7.24
CA GLU A 733 24.83 11.24 -6.32
C GLU A 733 23.66 10.50 -7.01
N ALA A 734 23.33 10.86 -8.25
CA ALA A 734 22.31 10.16 -9.04
C ALA A 734 22.71 8.68 -9.30
N THR A 735 23.96 8.43 -9.70
CA THR A 735 24.49 7.08 -9.92
C THR A 735 24.44 6.21 -8.66
N GLU A 736 24.78 6.76 -7.50
CA GLU A 736 24.66 6.08 -6.21
C GLU A 736 23.20 5.70 -5.92
N ILE A 737 22.28 6.64 -6.10
CA ILE A 737 20.84 6.40 -5.92
C ILE A 737 20.35 5.30 -6.87
N PHE A 738 20.69 5.36 -8.16
CA PHE A 738 20.29 4.34 -9.14
C PHE A 738 20.87 2.96 -8.83
N THR A 739 22.10 2.92 -8.29
CA THR A 739 22.71 1.68 -7.80
C THR A 739 21.93 1.12 -6.61
N ASP A 740 21.58 1.97 -5.63
CA ASP A 740 20.83 1.58 -4.44
C ASP A 740 19.41 1.06 -4.77
N VAL A 741 18.72 1.68 -5.74
CA VAL A 741 17.39 1.23 -6.16
C VAL A 741 17.46 0.03 -7.12
N GLY A 742 18.64 -0.25 -7.68
CA GLY A 742 18.87 -1.29 -8.68
C GLY A 742 18.35 -0.93 -10.08
N ASP A 743 18.29 0.36 -10.41
CA ASP A 743 17.91 0.87 -11.72
C ASP A 743 19.15 0.92 -12.62
N LYS A 744 19.42 -0.21 -13.27
CA LYS A 744 20.62 -0.38 -14.11
C LYS A 744 20.61 0.55 -15.33
N TYR A 745 19.44 0.82 -15.91
CA TYR A 745 19.32 1.70 -17.08
C TYR A 745 19.76 3.12 -16.73
N TRP A 746 19.14 3.73 -15.72
CA TRP A 746 19.48 5.10 -15.33
C TRP A 746 20.87 5.21 -14.70
N ARG A 747 21.37 4.15 -14.07
CA ARG A 747 22.77 4.07 -13.65
C ARG A 747 23.73 4.19 -14.83
N ALA A 748 23.49 3.46 -15.93
CA ALA A 748 24.31 3.54 -17.14
C ALA A 748 24.26 4.96 -17.76
N GLU A 749 23.08 5.57 -17.85
CA GLU A 749 22.92 6.95 -18.35
C GLU A 749 23.69 7.98 -17.51
N ALA A 750 23.64 7.86 -16.18
CA ALA A 750 24.36 8.74 -15.28
C ALA A 750 25.88 8.56 -15.39
N LEU A 751 26.37 7.31 -15.52
CA LEU A 751 27.78 6.99 -15.77
C LEU A 751 28.29 7.56 -17.10
N MET A 752 27.50 7.45 -18.18
CA MET A 752 27.84 8.06 -19.47
C MET A 752 27.94 9.59 -19.37
N CYS A 753 27.05 10.22 -18.61
CA CYS A 753 27.09 11.67 -18.39
C CYS A 753 28.26 12.10 -17.49
N LEU A 754 28.67 11.29 -16.52
CA LEU A 754 29.91 11.47 -15.78
C LEU A 754 31.11 11.43 -16.72
N ALA A 755 31.18 10.40 -17.58
CA ALA A 755 32.25 10.25 -18.54
C ALA A 755 32.37 11.48 -19.47
N LEU A 756 31.24 11.95 -20.00
CA LEU A 756 31.17 13.16 -20.82
C LEU A 756 31.61 14.43 -20.07
N SER A 757 31.28 14.53 -18.78
CA SER A 757 31.65 15.69 -17.95
C SER A 757 33.15 15.70 -17.64
N HIS A 758 33.73 14.53 -17.37
CA HIS A 758 35.18 14.36 -17.22
C HIS A 758 35.94 14.60 -18.52
N LEU A 759 35.41 14.13 -19.65
CA LEU A 759 35.99 14.37 -20.97
C LEU A 759 36.05 15.87 -21.30
N ALA A 760 35.00 16.63 -20.98
CA ALA A 760 34.97 18.08 -21.17
C ALA A 760 36.03 18.83 -20.33
N GLN A 761 36.51 18.23 -19.24
CA GLN A 761 37.61 18.73 -18.42
C GLN A 761 38.98 18.14 -18.82
N ALA A 762 39.05 17.35 -19.90
CA ALA A 762 40.23 16.58 -20.31
C ALA A 762 40.74 15.56 -19.26
N HIS A 763 39.86 15.11 -18.35
CA HIS A 763 40.13 14.02 -17.42
C HIS A 763 39.90 12.67 -18.12
N TYR A 764 40.80 12.34 -19.06
CA TYR A 764 40.63 11.20 -19.97
C TYR A 764 40.56 9.83 -19.26
N SER A 765 41.37 9.62 -18.21
CA SER A 765 41.39 8.36 -17.45
C SER A 765 40.04 8.05 -16.80
N GLU A 766 39.45 9.05 -16.14
CA GLU A 766 38.17 8.97 -15.47
C GLU A 766 37.05 8.79 -16.48
N ALA A 767 37.08 9.52 -17.60
CA ALA A 767 36.11 9.36 -18.68
C ALA A 767 36.10 7.93 -19.25
N ILE A 768 37.27 7.36 -19.53
CA ILE A 768 37.41 5.97 -20.00
C ILE A 768 36.87 4.98 -18.96
N SER A 769 37.18 5.19 -17.67
CA SER A 769 36.69 4.34 -16.59
C SER A 769 35.17 4.31 -16.53
N PHE A 770 34.52 5.48 -16.53
CA PHE A 770 33.06 5.57 -16.44
C PHE A 770 32.36 5.02 -17.69
N TYR A 771 32.91 5.22 -18.88
CA TYR A 771 32.36 4.56 -20.08
C TYR A 771 32.51 3.05 -20.04
N THR A 772 33.63 2.54 -19.52
CA THR A 772 33.82 1.09 -19.37
C THR A 772 32.79 0.50 -18.39
N GLU A 773 32.60 1.14 -17.23
CA GLU A 773 31.57 0.73 -16.27
C GLU A 773 30.15 0.82 -16.84
N ALA A 774 29.83 1.89 -17.59
CA ALA A 774 28.54 2.02 -18.26
C ALA A 774 28.32 0.89 -19.29
N SER A 775 29.36 0.51 -20.04
CA SER A 775 29.31 -0.60 -20.99
C SER A 775 28.99 -1.93 -20.30
N GLU A 776 29.65 -2.23 -19.18
CA GLU A 776 29.36 -3.43 -18.38
C GLU A 776 27.90 -3.46 -17.91
N VAL A 777 27.37 -2.33 -17.43
CA VAL A 777 25.97 -2.23 -16.98
C VAL A 777 24.98 -2.40 -18.15
N LEU A 778 25.33 -1.90 -19.35
CA LEU A 778 24.52 -2.05 -20.56
C LEU A 778 24.47 -3.51 -21.05
N GLU A 779 25.59 -4.23 -21.03
CA GLU A 779 25.61 -5.67 -21.31
C GLU A 779 24.69 -6.44 -20.34
N ASP A 780 24.76 -6.07 -19.06
CA ASP A 780 23.97 -6.64 -17.97
C ASP A 780 22.44 -6.46 -18.11
N ILE A 781 21.99 -5.45 -18.87
CA ILE A 781 20.57 -5.21 -19.17
C ILE A 781 20.15 -5.71 -20.57
N GLY A 782 21.04 -6.39 -21.29
CA GLY A 782 20.74 -6.95 -22.61
C GLY A 782 20.80 -5.93 -23.76
N GLU A 783 21.59 -4.86 -23.60
CA GLU A 783 21.79 -3.80 -24.61
C GLU A 783 23.22 -3.85 -25.19
N PRO A 784 23.65 -4.98 -25.82
CA PRO A 784 25.05 -5.17 -26.22
C PRO A 784 25.50 -4.21 -27.32
N GLN A 785 24.58 -3.74 -28.17
CA GLN A 785 24.91 -2.77 -29.20
C GLN A 785 25.28 -1.41 -28.59
N ARG A 786 24.47 -0.92 -27.65
CA ARG A 786 24.77 0.32 -26.90
C ARG A 786 26.04 0.16 -26.08
N ALA A 787 26.24 -1.01 -25.47
CA ALA A 787 27.47 -1.31 -24.73
C ALA A 787 28.71 -1.19 -25.64
N ALA A 788 28.63 -1.71 -26.87
CA ALA A 788 29.72 -1.63 -27.85
C ALA A 788 29.99 -0.18 -28.30
N ASP A 789 28.94 0.61 -28.53
CA ASP A 789 29.08 2.02 -28.91
C ASP A 789 29.75 2.83 -27.79
N VAL A 790 29.34 2.60 -26.54
CA VAL A 790 29.94 3.24 -25.36
C VAL A 790 31.41 2.81 -25.17
N LEU A 791 31.73 1.53 -25.39
CA LEU A 791 33.10 1.03 -25.33
C LEU A 791 33.97 1.63 -26.44
N LYS A 792 33.39 1.85 -27.63
CA LYS A 792 34.06 2.51 -28.74
C LYS A 792 34.42 3.96 -28.37
N ASN A 793 33.51 4.71 -27.76
CA ASN A 793 33.82 6.06 -27.25
C ASN A 793 35.02 6.04 -26.29
N ALA A 794 35.08 5.05 -25.38
CA ALA A 794 36.22 4.89 -24.47
C ALA A 794 37.54 4.59 -25.22
N ALA A 795 37.49 3.82 -26.31
CA ALA A 795 38.65 3.51 -27.14
C ALA A 795 39.13 4.74 -27.94
N ASP A 796 38.21 5.54 -28.48
CA ASP A 796 38.53 6.75 -29.23
C ASP A 796 39.10 7.84 -28.30
N ILE A 797 38.59 7.95 -27.08
CA ILE A 797 39.17 8.81 -26.03
C ILE A 797 40.57 8.34 -25.63
N ARG A 798 40.81 7.02 -25.55
CA ARG A 798 42.16 6.50 -25.26
C ARG A 798 43.16 6.89 -26.34
N LYS A 799 42.78 6.75 -27.61
CA LYS A 799 43.62 7.13 -28.74
C LYS A 799 43.94 8.62 -28.72
N THR A 800 42.95 9.47 -28.49
CA THR A 800 43.17 10.93 -28.39
C THR A 800 44.06 11.30 -27.21
N ALA A 801 43.91 10.65 -26.04
CA ALA A 801 44.78 10.87 -24.90
C ALA A 801 46.25 10.47 -25.18
N GLU A 802 46.47 9.37 -25.91
CA GLU A 802 47.81 8.94 -26.35
C GLU A 802 48.44 9.94 -27.34
N GLU A 803 47.67 10.48 -28.28
CA GLU A 803 48.13 11.50 -29.24
C GLU A 803 48.50 12.82 -28.53
N VAL A 804 47.69 13.27 -27.56
CA VAL A 804 48.00 14.46 -26.74
C VAL A 804 49.26 14.24 -25.89
N ALA A 805 49.43 13.05 -25.31
CA ALA A 805 50.62 12.68 -24.57
C ALA A 805 51.88 12.63 -25.47
N ALA A 806 51.75 12.13 -26.71
CA ALA A 806 52.86 12.10 -27.67
C ALA A 806 53.27 13.50 -28.13
N GLY A 807 52.31 14.38 -28.44
CA GLY A 807 52.58 15.77 -28.87
C GLY A 807 53.18 16.66 -27.76
N SER A 808 52.82 16.41 -26.50
CA SER A 808 53.43 17.10 -25.35
C SER A 808 54.88 16.65 -25.09
N VAL A 809 55.23 15.40 -25.40
CA VAL A 809 56.61 14.91 -25.33
C VAL A 809 57.49 15.46 -26.46
N GLU A 810 56.94 15.67 -27.66
CA GLU A 810 57.68 16.29 -28.78
C GLU A 810 57.92 17.79 -28.55
N THR A 811 56.96 18.53 -27.99
CA THR A 811 57.14 19.95 -27.64
C THR A 811 58.13 20.16 -26.50
N ALA A 812 58.12 19.29 -25.47
CA ALA A 812 59.13 19.30 -24.41
C ALA A 812 60.56 19.02 -24.93
N LYS A 813 60.72 18.19 -25.97
CA LYS A 813 62.03 17.94 -26.61
C LYS A 813 62.53 19.10 -27.47
N VAL A 814 61.65 20.00 -27.92
CA VAL A 814 62.03 21.22 -28.68
C VAL A 814 62.44 22.35 -27.74
N GLU A 815 61.95 22.39 -26.50
CA GLU A 815 62.40 23.36 -25.47
C GLU A 815 63.72 22.97 -24.79
N GLU A 816 64.19 21.72 -24.92
CA GLU A 816 65.50 21.25 -24.46
C GLU A 816 66.59 21.34 -25.57
N ASP A 817 66.68 22.43 -26.32
CA ASP A 817 67.83 22.69 -27.21
C ASP A 817 68.94 23.46 -26.46
N PRO A 818 70.12 22.85 -26.17
CA PRO A 818 71.17 23.46 -25.38
C PRO A 818 72.08 24.35 -26.25
N LEU A 819 71.61 25.53 -26.64
CA LEU A 819 72.46 26.53 -27.32
C LEU A 819 72.25 27.95 -26.80
N LEU A 820 72.44 28.16 -25.49
CA LEU A 820 72.82 29.46 -24.92
C LEU A 820 73.83 29.26 -23.78
N ASN A 821 75.04 28.82 -24.13
CA ASN A 821 76.23 29.03 -23.31
C ASN A 821 77.43 29.28 -24.24
N LEU A 822 77.60 30.55 -24.61
CA LEU A 822 78.83 31.11 -25.18
C LEU A 822 79.31 32.21 -24.24
N ASN A 823 80.31 31.87 -23.43
CA ASN A 823 81.38 32.75 -22.94
C ASN A 823 82.66 31.93 -22.85
#